data_AF-A0AA38H488-F1
#
_entry.id   AF-A0AA38H488-F1
#
_cell.length_a   1.000
_cell.length_b   1.000
_cell.length_c   1.000
_cell.angle_alpha   90.00
_cell.angle_beta   90.00
_cell.angle_gamma   90.00
#
_symmetry.space_group_name_H-M   'P 1'
#
loop_
_entity.id
_entity.type
_entity.pdbx_description
1 polymer ?
#
loop_
_entity_poly.entity_id
_entity_poly.type
_entity_poly.pdbx_seq_one_letter_code
_entity_poly.pdbx_strand_id
1 'polypeptide(L)'
;MSPNRQLSYSSARHPTKIQEVFVGMAFHFHPAKGDSKGGSSADESKGKEGDMEYTMVLHDGTGVMESETFHRDFESHKGEEARAKAAADFAEEVLVRLIDVQEKQKMDPLPEELKHLKGLEFAATVWLHLDAIPFVIAAPTAMFTGLPALATDTTATGAISSALKYLHPATHSATTVDTDPKDHQVLVDCDGNVTLCSLLQYQESTSPELWKRFLALSAHHKSHHTTIAFFSATPQGGGVALMRHALIRLWRLVGLDVKWYTPEGHPAIFDITKRKIHNVLQGVADEGEEMNDEDKKSFEAWTEQNYEKFWTQGAIDADLIIIDDPQLTALVPIIKKHRPDAKIIFRSHIQIQSALTDDPSTPQYRTWNYLYNFIKDIDLFLAHPVKEFVPENVREKLPVLYMAPSTDPLDGLNKPYGTASVQYFRQYFNHFASEQGGNTIDWDRGYICQIARFDPSKGIDVLLEAYLQFRQALEKLDSPPENGGPQMIIMGHGSVDDPDGTRIYEEIHKTLDKDEYELVTTDVAVVRAPPSDSILGCILQGAWVVTQLSTREGFEVKVTEAINMRVPIIASDAGGIPLQVKNGENGWIVPSGDSKAVSSLLMDIYTGKEKIKRDISSDQKLDNKDNAESDKQDGSKSDPNAFAEAFVRDFKRPMIPIKADKASTSEDFWTVGNATKWMLLTSRVLGLGIDAGQDGGKGTRALLQEMGVGKALERKEENVWKIVMGGDLVEGEGAIREHQ
;
A
#
# COMPACT_ATOMS: atom_id res chain seq x y z
N MET A 1 8.90 -11.68 -38.64
CA MET A 1 10.13 -11.51 -39.45
C MET A 1 11.32 -11.41 -38.48
N SER A 2 12.43 -12.08 -38.81
CA SER A 2 13.77 -12.18 -38.16
C SER A 2 13.89 -12.15 -36.62
N PRO A 3 13.95 -13.32 -35.94
CA PRO A 3 14.26 -13.46 -34.50
C PRO A 3 15.74 -13.17 -34.12
N ASN A 4 16.53 -12.54 -34.99
CA ASN A 4 17.98 -12.36 -34.85
C ASN A 4 18.45 -10.88 -34.92
N ARG A 5 17.62 -9.90 -34.55
CA ARG A 5 18.10 -8.51 -34.39
C ARG A 5 18.08 -8.12 -32.92
N GLN A 6 19.23 -8.24 -32.29
CA GLN A 6 19.51 -7.60 -31.01
C GLN A 6 19.63 -6.09 -31.25
N LEU A 7 18.99 -5.30 -30.39
CA LEU A 7 19.42 -3.95 -30.00
C LEU A 7 20.95 -3.81 -30.19
N SER A 8 21.38 -3.07 -31.22
CA SER A 8 22.74 -3.10 -31.74
C SER A 8 23.58 -1.89 -31.28
N TYR A 9 24.54 -2.17 -30.38
CA TYR A 9 25.76 -1.46 -29.95
C TYR A 9 26.15 -0.16 -30.70
N SER A 10 26.61 0.93 -30.05
CA SER A 10 27.60 0.97 -28.97
C SER A 10 27.49 2.26 -28.12
N SER A 11 27.22 2.12 -26.82
CA SER A 11 27.51 3.18 -25.84
C SER A 11 28.86 2.93 -25.18
N ALA A 12 29.70 3.97 -25.07
CA ALA A 12 30.95 3.92 -24.31
C ALA A 12 30.74 4.06 -22.79
N ARG A 13 29.49 4.21 -22.33
CA ARG A 13 29.17 4.26 -20.91
C ARG A 13 29.15 2.84 -20.35
N HIS A 14 29.96 2.60 -19.33
CA HIS A 14 29.95 1.35 -18.59
C HIS A 14 28.97 1.50 -17.41
N PRO A 15 27.99 0.59 -17.25
CA PRO A 15 27.04 0.66 -16.16
C PRO A 15 27.74 0.58 -14.79
N THR A 16 27.30 1.38 -13.83
CA THR A 16 27.66 1.22 -12.41
C THR A 16 26.88 0.07 -11.79
N LYS A 17 27.39 -0.54 -10.70
CA LYS A 17 27.01 -1.87 -10.20
C LYS A 17 25.53 -2.09 -9.82
N ILE A 18 24.74 -1.03 -9.67
CA ILE A 18 23.29 -1.06 -9.48
C ILE A 18 22.77 0.17 -10.22
N GLN A 19 22.32 0.04 -11.47
CA GLN A 19 21.77 1.17 -12.22
C GLN A 19 20.41 0.78 -12.78
N GLU A 20 19.39 1.55 -12.39
CA GLU A 20 18.03 1.44 -12.92
C GLU A 20 18.02 1.98 -14.37
N VAL A 21 17.45 1.21 -15.29
CA VAL A 21 17.31 1.59 -16.71
C VAL A 21 15.89 2.12 -16.92
N PHE A 22 15.76 3.26 -17.58
CA PHE A 22 14.47 3.83 -17.97
C PHE A 22 14.16 3.48 -19.41
N VAL A 23 12.92 3.07 -19.66
CA VAL A 23 12.43 2.79 -21.01
C VAL A 23 11.36 3.82 -21.37
N GLY A 24 11.64 4.62 -22.40
CA GLY A 24 10.71 5.57 -22.99
C GLY A 24 10.07 4.98 -24.22
N MET A 25 8.77 5.20 -24.38
CA MET A 25 8.03 4.81 -25.56
C MET A 25 7.19 5.97 -26.08
N ALA A 26 7.18 6.16 -27.39
CA ALA A 26 6.29 7.12 -28.03
C ALA A 26 5.70 6.55 -29.31
N PHE A 27 4.48 6.97 -29.61
CA PHE A 27 3.65 6.43 -30.68
C PHE A 27 3.20 7.56 -31.61
N HIS A 28 3.16 7.28 -32.91
CA HIS A 28 2.59 8.15 -33.92
C HIS A 28 1.74 7.30 -34.88
N PHE A 29 0.45 7.61 -34.94
CA PHE A 29 -0.48 7.00 -35.89
C PHE A 29 -0.54 7.84 -37.17
N HIS A 30 -0.24 7.24 -38.33
CA HIS A 30 -0.37 7.93 -39.60
C HIS A 30 -1.85 8.03 -40.02
N PRO A 31 -2.35 9.23 -40.39
CA PRO A 31 -3.76 9.42 -40.73
C PRO A 31 -4.18 8.66 -42.00
N ALA A 32 -5.38 8.06 -41.96
CA ALA A 32 -5.99 7.42 -43.12
C ALA A 32 -6.33 8.45 -44.23
N LYS A 33 -6.22 8.06 -45.51
CA LYS A 33 -6.62 8.91 -46.64
C LYS A 33 -8.13 9.22 -46.59
N GLY A 34 -8.46 10.41 -46.08
CA GLY A 34 -9.84 10.91 -46.03
C GLY A 34 -9.97 12.41 -45.77
N ASP A 35 -9.07 13.03 -45.00
CA ASP A 35 -9.28 14.41 -44.51
C ASP A 35 -8.33 15.49 -45.05
N SER A 36 -7.40 15.17 -45.96
CA SER A 36 -6.57 16.19 -46.63
C SER A 36 -7.02 16.44 -48.07
N LYS A 37 -7.82 17.49 -48.26
CA LYS A 37 -7.97 18.11 -49.59
C LYS A 37 -6.67 18.83 -49.96
N GLY A 38 -5.84 18.16 -50.74
CA GLY A 38 -4.88 18.78 -51.67
C GLY A 38 -3.42 18.75 -51.25
N GLY A 39 -2.57 18.21 -52.14
CA GLY A 39 -1.12 18.40 -52.11
C GLY A 39 -0.34 17.13 -52.41
N SER A 40 -0.01 16.92 -53.70
CA SER A 40 0.85 15.83 -54.16
C SER A 40 2.33 16.17 -53.99
N SER A 41 3.04 15.46 -53.12
CA SER A 41 4.43 15.04 -53.34
C SER A 41 4.73 13.85 -52.42
N ALA A 42 4.87 12.67 -53.01
CA ALA A 42 5.24 11.45 -52.31
C ALA A 42 6.72 11.55 -51.89
N ASP A 43 6.94 11.68 -50.59
CA ASP A 43 8.23 11.44 -49.96
C ASP A 43 8.19 9.98 -49.48
N GLU A 44 9.03 9.12 -50.05
CA GLU A 44 9.05 7.66 -49.77
C GLU A 44 9.51 7.32 -48.35
N SER A 45 9.85 8.33 -47.53
CA SER A 45 10.23 8.18 -46.11
C SER A 45 9.05 8.27 -45.13
N LYS A 46 7.80 8.38 -45.60
CA LYS A 46 6.61 8.43 -44.75
C LYS A 46 5.89 7.07 -44.79
N GLY A 47 5.66 6.47 -43.63
CA GLY A 47 5.09 5.12 -43.44
C GLY A 47 3.81 4.84 -44.23
N LYS A 48 3.44 3.56 -44.37
CA LYS A 48 2.24 3.20 -45.14
C LYS A 48 0.99 3.70 -44.40
N GLU A 49 -0.03 4.05 -45.16
CA GLU A 49 -1.30 4.55 -44.63
C GLU A 49 -1.89 3.57 -43.60
N GLY A 50 -2.25 4.06 -42.41
CA GLY A 50 -2.76 3.21 -41.33
C GLY A 50 -1.70 2.47 -40.50
N ASP A 51 -0.40 2.70 -40.77
CA ASP A 51 0.69 2.22 -39.94
C ASP A 51 0.81 3.05 -38.64
N MET A 52 1.20 2.37 -37.56
CA MET A 52 1.69 2.94 -36.32
C MET A 52 3.22 2.92 -36.34
N GLU A 53 3.83 4.11 -36.24
CA GLU A 53 5.24 4.24 -35.88
C GLU A 53 5.35 4.28 -34.36
N TYR A 54 6.29 3.53 -33.78
CA TYR A 54 6.65 3.71 -32.37
C TYR A 54 8.16 3.60 -32.18
N THR A 55 8.68 4.38 -31.24
CA THR A 55 10.10 4.34 -30.87
C THR A 55 10.25 3.91 -29.42
N MET A 56 11.18 3.01 -29.16
CA MET A 56 11.64 2.63 -27.82
C MET A 56 13.01 3.23 -27.56
N VAL A 57 13.16 3.91 -26.42
CA VAL A 57 14.41 4.55 -25.98
C VAL A 57 14.84 3.94 -24.65
N LEU A 58 16.08 3.48 -24.55
CA LEU A 58 16.74 3.14 -23.30
C LEU A 58 17.54 4.33 -22.79
N HIS A 59 17.41 4.63 -21.51
CA HIS A 59 18.02 5.80 -20.88
C HIS A 59 18.58 5.44 -19.51
N ASP A 60 19.75 5.98 -19.15
CA ASP A 60 20.42 5.72 -17.86
C ASP A 60 20.13 6.78 -16.78
N GLY A 61 19.08 7.57 -17.01
CA GLY A 61 18.73 8.77 -16.24
C GLY A 61 19.46 10.05 -16.67
N THR A 62 20.59 9.94 -17.37
CA THR A 62 21.40 11.10 -17.82
C THR A 62 21.44 11.29 -19.34
N GLY A 63 21.22 10.23 -20.10
CA GLY A 63 21.14 10.29 -21.54
C GLY A 63 20.64 8.98 -22.17
N VAL A 64 20.30 9.08 -23.46
CA VAL A 64 19.92 7.93 -24.28
C VAL A 64 21.11 6.99 -24.41
N MET A 65 20.91 5.75 -23.97
CA MET A 65 21.83 4.64 -24.19
C MET A 65 21.59 3.99 -25.55
N GLU A 66 20.32 3.82 -25.91
CA GLU A 66 19.89 3.14 -27.14
C GLU A 66 18.51 3.61 -27.58
N SER A 67 18.22 3.56 -28.88
CA SER A 67 16.90 3.88 -29.43
C SER A 67 16.64 3.05 -30.68
N GLU A 68 15.42 2.55 -30.85
CA GLU A 68 14.98 1.84 -32.06
C GLU A 68 13.55 2.24 -32.44
N THR A 69 13.34 2.53 -33.73
CA THR A 69 12.04 2.91 -34.30
C THR A 69 11.47 1.76 -35.11
N PHE A 70 10.20 1.47 -34.87
CA PHE A 70 9.46 0.37 -35.45
C PHE A 70 8.24 0.88 -36.21
N HIS A 71 7.85 0.12 -37.24
CA HIS A 71 6.65 0.38 -38.03
C HIS A 71 5.77 -0.85 -37.99
N ARG A 72 4.50 -0.67 -37.63
CA ARG A 72 3.53 -1.76 -37.50
C ARG A 72 2.24 -1.39 -38.21
N ASP A 73 1.77 -2.29 -39.06
CA ASP A 73 0.45 -2.16 -39.69
C ASP A 73 -0.64 -2.36 -38.63
N PHE A 74 -1.30 -1.28 -38.22
CA PHE A 74 -2.28 -1.27 -37.12
C PHE A 74 -3.72 -1.16 -37.63
N GLU A 75 -3.97 -0.38 -38.69
CA GLU A 75 -5.33 -0.16 -39.24
C GLU A 75 -5.82 -1.19 -40.26
N SER A 76 -5.00 -2.14 -40.73
CA SER A 76 -5.49 -3.25 -41.58
C SER A 76 -6.57 -4.13 -40.91
N HIS A 77 -6.75 -4.00 -39.59
CA HIS A 77 -7.67 -4.76 -38.76
C HIS A 77 -9.05 -4.07 -38.68
N LYS A 78 -10.03 -4.56 -39.45
CA LYS A 78 -11.42 -4.08 -39.39
C LYS A 78 -12.20 -4.78 -38.27
N GLY A 79 -12.81 -3.99 -37.39
CA GLY A 79 -13.65 -4.46 -36.29
C GLY A 79 -12.98 -4.36 -34.92
N GLU A 80 -13.79 -4.22 -33.86
CA GLU A 80 -13.34 -4.02 -32.48
C GLU A 80 -12.49 -5.19 -31.96
N GLU A 81 -12.90 -6.43 -32.24
CA GLU A 81 -12.19 -7.64 -31.84
C GLU A 81 -10.81 -7.76 -32.51
N ALA A 82 -10.71 -7.39 -33.80
CA ALA A 82 -9.45 -7.43 -34.53
C ALA A 82 -8.47 -6.36 -34.02
N ARG A 83 -8.96 -5.18 -33.64
CA ARG A 83 -8.16 -4.11 -33.02
C ARG A 83 -7.70 -4.49 -31.61
N ALA A 84 -8.57 -5.09 -30.80
CA ALA A 84 -8.23 -5.59 -29.47
C ALA A 84 -7.12 -6.65 -29.54
N LYS A 85 -7.21 -7.57 -30.50
CA LYS A 85 -6.14 -8.54 -30.75
C LYS A 85 -4.83 -7.88 -31.18
N ALA A 86 -4.87 -6.94 -32.12
CA ALA A 86 -3.68 -6.23 -32.57
C ALA A 86 -2.99 -5.45 -31.45
N ALA A 87 -3.75 -4.89 -30.50
CA ALA A 87 -3.24 -4.24 -29.30
C ALA A 87 -2.63 -5.23 -28.30
N ALA A 88 -3.23 -6.40 -28.10
CA ALA A 88 -2.68 -7.46 -27.25
C ALA A 88 -1.35 -7.99 -27.79
N ASP A 89 -1.31 -8.31 -29.09
CA ASP A 89 -0.09 -8.74 -29.80
C ASP A 89 1.00 -7.64 -29.76
N PHE A 90 0.63 -6.37 -29.56
CA PHE A 90 1.56 -5.26 -29.41
C PHE A 90 2.10 -5.15 -28.00
N ALA A 91 1.24 -5.23 -27.00
CA ALA A 91 1.64 -5.28 -25.59
C ALA A 91 2.60 -6.44 -25.32
N GLU A 92 2.34 -7.62 -25.88
CA GLU A 92 3.23 -8.79 -25.77
C GLU A 92 4.62 -8.51 -26.38
N GLU A 93 4.67 -7.91 -27.57
CA GLU A 93 5.95 -7.53 -28.21
C GLU A 93 6.75 -6.55 -27.35
N VAL A 94 6.08 -5.54 -26.80
CA VAL A 94 6.73 -4.54 -25.94
C VAL A 94 7.22 -5.17 -24.66
N LEU A 95 6.40 -6.01 -24.02
CA LEU A 95 6.79 -6.76 -22.83
C LEU A 95 8.07 -7.50 -23.12
N VAL A 96 8.08 -8.42 -24.10
CA VAL A 96 9.27 -9.22 -24.50
C VAL A 96 10.53 -8.35 -24.61
N ARG A 97 10.43 -7.16 -25.21
CA ARG A 97 11.57 -6.24 -25.32
C ARG A 97 12.02 -5.63 -24.00
N LEU A 98 11.10 -5.26 -23.09
CA LEU A 98 11.45 -4.78 -21.75
C LEU A 98 12.24 -5.83 -20.96
N ILE A 99 11.96 -7.10 -21.21
CA ILE A 99 12.66 -8.21 -20.57
C ILE A 99 14.00 -8.49 -21.22
N ASP A 100 14.09 -8.48 -22.55
CA ASP A 100 15.38 -8.59 -23.24
C ASP A 100 16.37 -7.53 -22.71
N VAL A 101 15.86 -6.36 -22.33
CA VAL A 101 16.63 -5.29 -21.67
C VAL A 101 17.04 -5.69 -20.26
N GLN A 102 16.13 -6.24 -19.46
CA GLN A 102 16.43 -6.82 -18.14
C GLN A 102 17.49 -7.95 -18.24
N GLU A 103 17.32 -8.92 -19.14
CA GLU A 103 18.23 -10.04 -19.42
C GLU A 103 19.64 -9.62 -19.83
N LYS A 104 19.75 -8.66 -20.75
CA LYS A 104 21.06 -8.12 -21.16
C LYS A 104 21.78 -7.40 -20.03
N GLN A 105 21.04 -6.93 -19.02
CA GLN A 105 21.58 -6.37 -17.77
C GLN A 105 21.78 -7.42 -16.66
N LYS A 106 21.62 -8.73 -16.96
CA LYS A 106 21.65 -9.88 -16.02
C LYS A 106 20.45 -9.96 -15.04
N MET A 107 19.25 -9.66 -15.50
CA MET A 107 18.00 -9.94 -14.78
C MET A 107 17.17 -10.99 -15.55
N ASP A 108 16.50 -11.89 -14.86
CA ASP A 108 15.94 -13.12 -15.45
C ASP A 108 14.91 -12.93 -16.58
N PRO A 109 14.75 -13.95 -17.46
CA PRO A 109 13.84 -13.94 -18.61
C PRO A 109 12.36 -13.92 -18.25
N LEU A 110 11.55 -13.57 -19.25
CA LEU A 110 10.09 -13.57 -19.13
C LEU A 110 9.63 -14.98 -18.86
N PRO A 111 8.75 -15.17 -17.88
CA PRO A 111 7.99 -16.39 -17.79
C PRO A 111 7.18 -16.57 -19.10
N GLU A 112 7.24 -17.74 -19.72
CA GLU A 112 6.53 -18.09 -20.98
C GLU A 112 5.01 -17.79 -20.95
N GLU A 113 4.48 -17.48 -19.77
CA GLU A 113 3.06 -17.41 -19.45
C GLU A 113 2.39 -16.06 -19.76
N LEU A 114 3.16 -14.98 -19.94
CA LEU A 114 2.62 -13.69 -20.37
C LEU A 114 2.12 -13.69 -21.82
N LYS A 115 2.48 -14.71 -22.60
CA LYS A 115 2.02 -14.92 -23.99
C LYS A 115 0.58 -15.44 -24.08
N HIS A 116 -0.04 -15.82 -22.95
CA HIS A 116 -1.33 -16.54 -22.93
C HIS A 116 -2.39 -15.92 -22.02
N LEU A 117 -2.05 -14.88 -21.26
CA LEU A 117 -2.98 -14.19 -20.39
C LEU A 117 -3.94 -13.31 -21.19
N LYS A 118 -5.24 -13.53 -21.00
CA LYS A 118 -6.30 -12.69 -21.59
C LYS A 118 -6.72 -11.62 -20.59
N GLY A 119 -6.73 -10.36 -21.04
CA GLY A 119 -7.28 -9.25 -20.26
C GLY A 119 -6.26 -8.48 -19.40
N LEU A 120 -4.98 -8.86 -19.35
CA LEU A 120 -4.01 -8.04 -18.64
C LEU A 120 -3.84 -6.68 -19.33
N GLU A 121 -4.02 -5.63 -18.55
CA GLU A 121 -3.68 -4.28 -18.96
C GLU A 121 -2.16 -4.11 -18.88
N PHE A 122 -1.58 -3.55 -19.95
CA PHE A 122 -0.13 -3.44 -20.11
C PHE A 122 0.54 -2.75 -18.91
N ALA A 123 0.00 -1.62 -18.45
CA ALA A 123 0.57 -0.86 -17.33
C ALA A 123 0.55 -1.66 -16.02
N ALA A 124 -0.57 -2.34 -15.73
CA ALA A 124 -0.68 -3.22 -14.57
C ALA A 124 0.30 -4.39 -14.63
N THR A 125 0.55 -4.94 -15.82
CA THR A 125 1.53 -6.01 -16.03
C THR A 125 2.94 -5.54 -15.67
N VAL A 126 3.33 -4.37 -16.20
CA VAL A 126 4.64 -3.76 -15.95
C VAL A 126 4.84 -3.50 -14.46
N TRP A 127 3.83 -2.99 -13.77
CA TRP A 127 3.88 -2.76 -12.33
C TRP A 127 3.94 -4.05 -11.51
N LEU A 128 3.00 -4.96 -11.73
CA LEU A 128 2.82 -6.14 -10.88
C LEU A 128 3.91 -7.20 -11.10
N HIS A 129 4.47 -7.31 -12.30
CA HIS A 129 5.41 -8.38 -12.63
C HIS A 129 6.84 -7.92 -12.82
N LEU A 130 7.07 -6.69 -13.30
CA LEU A 130 8.43 -6.18 -13.54
C LEU A 130 8.89 -5.21 -12.44
N ASP A 131 8.03 -4.89 -11.47
CA ASP A 131 8.27 -3.87 -10.44
C ASP A 131 8.69 -2.50 -11.03
N ALA A 132 8.23 -2.20 -12.24
CA ALA A 132 8.51 -0.95 -12.94
C ALA A 132 7.30 -0.01 -12.87
N ILE A 133 7.52 1.28 -12.65
CA ILE A 133 6.44 2.27 -12.49
C ILE A 133 6.02 2.79 -13.88
N PRO A 134 4.81 2.48 -14.38
CA PRO A 134 4.35 2.92 -15.69
C PRO A 134 3.87 4.38 -15.66
N PHE A 135 4.55 5.25 -16.40
CA PHE A 135 4.14 6.64 -16.62
C PHE A 135 3.45 6.80 -17.97
N VAL A 136 2.30 7.47 -17.97
CA VAL A 136 1.56 7.91 -19.16
C VAL A 136 1.55 9.43 -19.17
N ILE A 137 2.36 10.02 -20.06
CA ILE A 137 2.58 11.48 -20.10
C ILE A 137 2.08 12.01 -21.44
N ALA A 138 1.24 13.05 -21.38
CA ALA A 138 0.86 13.78 -22.58
C ALA A 138 2.08 14.55 -23.12
N ALA A 139 2.51 14.21 -24.33
CA ALA A 139 3.59 14.94 -24.99
C ALA A 139 3.20 16.42 -25.15
N PRO A 140 4.10 17.38 -24.88
CA PRO A 140 3.83 18.78 -25.17
C PRO A 140 3.57 18.94 -26.67
N THR A 141 2.31 19.16 -27.02
CA THR A 141 1.93 19.35 -28.41
C THR A 141 2.57 20.62 -28.94
N ALA A 142 3.18 20.55 -30.12
CA ALA A 142 3.67 21.70 -30.89
C ALA A 142 2.55 22.69 -31.32
N MET A 143 1.32 22.56 -30.77
CA MET A 143 0.13 23.33 -31.14
C MET A 143 0.36 24.85 -31.10
N PHE A 144 1.27 25.34 -30.26
CA PHE A 144 1.57 26.77 -30.14
C PHE A 144 2.82 27.23 -30.90
N THR A 145 3.64 26.32 -31.43
CA THR A 145 4.94 26.67 -32.04
C THR A 145 4.89 26.71 -33.57
N GLY A 146 3.86 26.13 -34.20
CA GLY A 146 3.80 25.99 -35.65
C GLY A 146 4.90 25.08 -36.24
N LEU A 147 5.63 24.36 -35.38
CA LEU A 147 6.67 23.41 -35.75
C LEU A 147 6.03 22.04 -36.07
N PRO A 148 6.69 21.20 -36.90
CA PRO A 148 6.26 19.83 -37.11
C PRO A 148 6.11 19.06 -35.80
N ALA A 149 5.25 18.03 -35.78
CA ALA A 149 5.19 17.09 -34.68
C ALA A 149 6.59 16.52 -34.40
N LEU A 150 6.96 16.45 -33.12
CA LEU A 150 8.24 15.91 -32.70
C LEU A 150 8.36 14.46 -33.19
N ALA A 151 9.56 14.07 -33.61
CA ALA A 151 9.85 12.68 -33.92
C ALA A 151 9.61 11.80 -32.68
N THR A 152 9.26 10.53 -32.91
CA THR A 152 8.90 9.60 -31.83
C THR A 152 10.07 9.37 -30.86
N ASP A 153 11.32 9.40 -31.33
CA ASP A 153 12.52 9.31 -30.48
C ASP A 153 12.67 10.46 -29.46
N THR A 154 12.41 11.68 -29.91
CA THR A 154 12.48 12.91 -29.12
C THR A 154 11.34 12.94 -28.13
N THR A 155 10.16 12.47 -28.55
CA THR A 155 8.97 12.35 -27.69
C THR A 155 9.19 11.30 -26.60
N ALA A 156 9.75 10.14 -26.94
CA ALA A 156 10.05 9.07 -25.96
C ALA A 156 11.07 9.54 -24.93
N THR A 157 12.13 10.24 -25.36
CA THR A 157 13.13 10.84 -24.46
C THR A 157 12.53 11.95 -23.58
N GLY A 158 11.63 12.77 -24.14
CA GLY A 158 10.89 13.80 -23.41
C GLY A 158 9.95 13.23 -22.35
N ALA A 159 9.34 12.06 -22.63
CA ALA A 159 8.52 11.33 -21.67
C ALA A 159 9.37 10.85 -20.48
N ILE A 160 10.53 10.22 -20.73
CA ILE A 160 11.48 9.83 -19.67
C ILE A 160 11.88 11.04 -18.83
N SER A 161 12.27 12.14 -19.48
CA SER A 161 12.68 13.37 -18.80
C SER A 161 11.58 13.98 -17.93
N SER A 162 10.32 13.77 -18.29
CA SER A 162 9.16 14.19 -17.49
C SER A 162 8.91 13.23 -16.33
N ALA A 163 8.99 11.92 -16.56
CA ALA A 163 8.84 10.89 -15.53
C ALA A 163 9.90 11.02 -14.42
N LEU A 164 11.16 11.27 -14.78
CA LEU A 164 12.28 11.44 -13.84
C LEU A 164 12.04 12.54 -12.78
N LYS A 165 11.18 13.54 -13.06
CA LYS A 165 10.85 14.60 -12.10
C LYS A 165 9.97 14.11 -10.96
N TYR A 166 9.26 13.01 -11.16
CA TYR A 166 8.35 12.41 -10.19
C TYR A 166 8.98 11.24 -9.43
N LEU A 167 10.21 10.87 -9.74
CA LEU A 167 10.90 9.76 -9.08
C LEU A 167 11.75 10.26 -7.92
N HIS A 168 11.81 9.45 -6.86
CA HIS A 168 12.57 9.82 -5.69
C HIS A 168 14.09 9.86 -6.01
N PRO A 169 14.83 10.91 -5.60
CA PRO A 169 16.24 11.03 -5.98
C PRO A 169 17.14 9.91 -5.44
N ALA A 170 16.74 9.28 -4.33
CA ALA A 170 17.49 8.20 -3.70
C ALA A 170 17.13 6.80 -4.24
N THR A 171 16.06 6.65 -5.02
CA THR A 171 15.59 5.35 -5.54
C THR A 171 14.59 5.55 -6.65
N HIS A 172 14.77 4.90 -7.80
CA HIS A 172 13.86 5.02 -8.93
C HIS A 172 12.73 3.98 -8.92
N SER A 173 12.65 3.14 -7.87
CA SER A 173 11.51 2.26 -7.57
C SER A 173 10.42 2.93 -6.72
N ALA A 174 10.49 4.25 -6.50
CA ALA A 174 9.45 5.00 -5.81
C ALA A 174 9.22 6.41 -6.40
N THR A 175 7.98 6.88 -6.28
CA THR A 175 7.57 8.22 -6.68
C THR A 175 7.67 9.21 -5.52
N THR A 176 8.02 10.47 -5.82
CA THR A 176 7.82 11.58 -4.90
C THR A 176 6.35 11.92 -4.81
N VAL A 177 5.83 12.02 -3.60
CA VAL A 177 4.48 12.55 -3.38
C VAL A 177 4.54 14.08 -3.44
N ASP A 178 3.56 14.69 -4.10
CA ASP A 178 3.47 16.13 -4.27
C ASP A 178 2.04 16.64 -4.05
N THR A 179 1.91 17.94 -3.85
CA THR A 179 0.65 18.66 -3.66
C THR A 179 0.53 19.81 -4.64
N ASP A 180 -0.66 20.10 -5.15
CA ASP A 180 -0.88 21.28 -6.00
C ASP A 180 -0.50 22.56 -5.21
N PRO A 181 0.36 23.43 -5.76
CA PRO A 181 0.82 24.63 -5.05
C PRO A 181 -0.28 25.68 -4.79
N LYS A 182 -1.47 25.55 -5.38
CA LYS A 182 -2.57 26.50 -5.24
C LYS A 182 -3.51 26.16 -4.09
N ASP A 183 -3.91 24.89 -3.97
CA ASP A 183 -4.91 24.45 -3.00
C ASP A 183 -4.42 23.31 -2.08
N HIS A 184 -3.17 22.87 -2.28
CA HIS A 184 -2.55 21.76 -1.57
C HIS A 184 -3.34 20.45 -1.68
N GLN A 185 -4.03 20.25 -2.80
CA GLN A 185 -4.58 18.95 -3.15
C GLN A 185 -3.44 17.96 -3.40
N VAL A 186 -3.51 16.77 -2.80
CA VAL A 186 -2.53 15.71 -3.02
C VAL A 186 -2.65 15.16 -4.45
N LEU A 187 -1.52 15.12 -5.15
CA LEU A 187 -1.41 14.65 -6.53
C LEU A 187 -1.21 13.13 -6.57
N VAL A 188 -2.22 12.38 -6.11
CA VAL A 188 -2.23 10.90 -6.11
C VAL A 188 -1.87 10.36 -7.49
N ASP A 189 -0.96 9.39 -7.52
CA ASP A 189 -0.39 8.78 -8.73
C ASP A 189 0.24 9.79 -9.69
N CYS A 190 0.97 10.77 -9.14
CA CYS A 190 1.58 11.88 -9.89
C CYS A 190 0.55 12.63 -10.74
N ASP A 191 -0.60 12.94 -10.13
CA ASP A 191 -1.79 13.52 -10.76
C ASP A 191 -2.38 12.63 -11.88
N GLY A 192 -2.39 11.31 -11.66
CA GLY A 192 -2.90 10.32 -12.61
C GLY A 192 -1.95 10.01 -13.79
N ASN A 193 -0.73 10.57 -13.80
CA ASN A 193 0.29 10.21 -14.78
C ASN A 193 0.85 8.80 -14.54
N VAL A 194 0.73 8.24 -13.33
CA VAL A 194 1.12 6.86 -13.04
C VAL A 194 -0.11 5.95 -13.12
N THR A 195 0.01 4.82 -13.82
CA THR A 195 -1.08 3.84 -13.97
C THR A 195 -0.66 2.48 -13.40
N LEU A 196 -0.70 2.32 -12.08
CA LEU A 196 -0.25 1.08 -11.44
C LEU A 196 -1.17 -0.11 -11.74
N CYS A 197 -2.48 0.10 -11.72
CA CYS A 197 -3.49 -0.96 -11.70
C CYS A 197 -4.79 -0.50 -12.37
N SER A 198 -5.66 -1.46 -12.73
CA SER A 198 -6.97 -1.20 -13.32
C SER A 198 -8.11 -1.79 -12.49
N LEU A 199 -9.35 -1.51 -12.90
CA LEU A 199 -10.53 -2.14 -12.31
C LEU A 199 -10.52 -3.66 -12.43
N LEU A 200 -9.88 -4.22 -13.46
CA LEU A 200 -9.77 -5.67 -13.62
C LEU A 200 -8.93 -6.29 -12.49
N GLN A 201 -7.77 -5.72 -12.16
CA GLN A 201 -6.93 -6.25 -11.09
C GLN A 201 -7.61 -6.11 -9.71
N TYR A 202 -8.34 -5.00 -9.48
CA TYR A 202 -9.15 -4.87 -8.26
C TYR A 202 -10.30 -5.88 -8.22
N GLN A 203 -10.92 -6.22 -9.36
CA GLN A 203 -11.92 -7.28 -9.44
C GLN A 203 -11.33 -8.66 -9.15
N GLU A 204 -10.13 -8.96 -9.65
CA GLU A 204 -9.45 -10.26 -9.46
C GLU A 204 -8.99 -10.46 -8.01
N SER A 205 -8.61 -9.38 -7.31
CA SER A 205 -8.20 -9.45 -5.90
C SER A 205 -9.35 -9.62 -4.90
N THR A 206 -10.61 -9.47 -5.30
CA THR A 206 -11.76 -9.38 -4.39
C THR A 206 -12.86 -10.40 -4.68
N SER A 207 -13.73 -10.67 -3.70
CA SER A 207 -14.86 -11.56 -3.90
C SER A 207 -15.90 -11.00 -4.88
N PRO A 208 -16.55 -11.86 -5.69
CA PRO A 208 -17.60 -11.42 -6.60
C PRO A 208 -18.75 -10.68 -5.91
N GLU A 209 -19.08 -11.05 -4.68
CA GLU A 209 -20.14 -10.45 -3.87
C GLU A 209 -19.78 -9.02 -3.46
N LEU A 210 -18.55 -8.81 -2.97
CA LEU A 210 -18.07 -7.48 -2.62
C LEU A 210 -17.92 -6.59 -3.86
N TRP A 211 -17.40 -7.12 -4.97
CA TRP A 211 -17.27 -6.37 -6.22
C TRP A 211 -18.62 -5.84 -6.74
N LYS A 212 -19.67 -6.67 -6.68
CA LYS A 212 -21.04 -6.25 -7.05
C LYS A 212 -21.53 -5.09 -6.19
N ARG A 213 -21.28 -5.12 -4.88
CA ARG A 213 -21.64 -4.04 -3.94
C ARG A 213 -20.87 -2.76 -4.24
N PHE A 214 -19.56 -2.88 -4.47
CA PHE A 214 -18.70 -1.78 -4.87
C PHE A 214 -19.22 -1.08 -6.14
N LEU A 215 -19.50 -1.83 -7.21
CA LEU A 215 -20.02 -1.26 -8.46
C LEU A 215 -21.40 -0.63 -8.28
N ALA A 216 -22.29 -1.25 -7.50
CA ALA A 216 -23.62 -0.71 -7.22
C ALA A 216 -23.55 0.64 -6.49
N LEU A 217 -22.69 0.74 -5.46
CA LEU A 217 -22.49 1.99 -4.71
C LEU A 217 -21.76 3.05 -5.55
N SER A 218 -20.78 2.66 -6.36
CA SER A 218 -20.11 3.59 -7.27
C SER A 218 -21.08 4.21 -8.28
N ALA A 219 -21.94 3.38 -8.90
CA ALA A 219 -22.97 3.87 -9.80
C ALA A 219 -23.96 4.81 -9.09
N HIS A 220 -24.33 4.47 -7.84
CA HIS A 220 -25.19 5.30 -7.01
C HIS A 220 -24.58 6.67 -6.71
N HIS A 221 -23.32 6.76 -6.32
CA HIS A 221 -22.67 8.06 -6.07
C HIS A 221 -22.51 8.90 -7.34
N LYS A 222 -22.24 8.26 -8.48
CA LYS A 222 -22.18 8.96 -9.77
C LYS A 222 -23.52 9.57 -10.16
N SER A 223 -24.63 8.87 -9.94
CA SER A 223 -25.97 9.41 -10.28
C SER A 223 -26.36 10.60 -9.40
N HIS A 224 -25.84 10.66 -8.18
CA HIS A 224 -26.03 11.77 -7.24
C HIS A 224 -24.98 12.88 -7.37
N HIS A 225 -24.00 12.75 -8.28
CA HIS A 225 -22.87 13.67 -8.42
C HIS A 225 -22.17 13.97 -7.08
N THR A 226 -22.05 12.94 -6.23
CA THR A 226 -21.50 13.11 -4.87
C THR A 226 -20.04 13.54 -4.91
N THR A 227 -19.72 14.59 -4.17
CA THR A 227 -18.36 15.11 -3.98
C THR A 227 -17.85 14.84 -2.56
N ILE A 228 -16.60 14.39 -2.44
CA ILE A 228 -15.98 14.04 -1.15
C ILE A 228 -14.63 14.73 -1.01
N ALA A 229 -14.36 15.34 0.15
CA ALA A 229 -13.07 15.93 0.48
C ALA A 229 -12.46 15.30 1.74
N PHE A 230 -11.24 14.75 1.62
CA PHE A 230 -10.43 14.32 2.75
C PHE A 230 -9.44 15.40 3.16
N PHE A 231 -9.21 15.55 4.47
CA PHE A 231 -8.18 16.40 5.06
C PHE A 231 -7.35 15.57 6.02
N SER A 232 -6.03 15.47 5.78
CA SER A 232 -5.09 14.77 6.68
C SER A 232 -3.82 15.59 6.90
N ALA A 233 -2.98 15.19 7.86
CA ALA A 233 -1.80 15.95 8.26
C ALA A 233 -0.66 15.95 7.21
N THR A 234 -0.46 14.83 6.51
CA THR A 234 0.66 14.63 5.56
C THR A 234 0.19 13.86 4.32
N PRO A 235 0.74 14.16 3.12
CA PRO A 235 0.44 13.41 1.90
C PRO A 235 1.31 12.14 1.76
N GLN A 236 2.35 12.01 2.58
CA GLN A 236 3.34 10.92 2.49
C GLN A 236 3.76 10.42 3.87
N GLY A 237 4.11 9.13 3.94
CA GLY A 237 4.52 8.49 5.18
C GLY A 237 3.34 8.19 6.12
N GLY A 238 3.50 7.13 6.93
CA GLY A 238 2.47 6.65 7.84
C GLY A 238 1.31 5.89 7.18
N GLY A 239 0.52 5.20 7.99
CA GLY A 239 -0.56 4.33 7.49
C GLY A 239 -1.72 5.08 6.83
N VAL A 240 -1.99 6.33 7.24
CA VAL A 240 -3.11 7.12 6.69
C VAL A 240 -2.86 7.50 5.24
N ALA A 241 -1.66 8.01 4.92
CA ALA A 241 -1.32 8.42 3.56
C ALA A 241 -1.38 7.23 2.58
N LEU A 242 -0.78 6.10 2.95
CA LEU A 242 -0.80 4.87 2.14
C LEU A 242 -2.23 4.42 1.81
N MET A 243 -3.10 4.37 2.83
CA MET A 243 -4.51 4.03 2.65
C MET A 243 -5.25 5.03 1.75
N ARG A 244 -4.93 6.33 1.83
CA ARG A 244 -5.59 7.37 1.02
C ARG A 244 -5.17 7.32 -0.45
N HIS A 245 -3.90 7.12 -0.74
CA HIS A 245 -3.43 6.93 -2.12
C HIS A 245 -4.17 5.79 -2.81
N ALA A 246 -4.25 4.63 -2.15
CA ALA A 246 -4.98 3.46 -2.65
C ALA A 246 -6.49 3.72 -2.87
N LEU A 247 -7.15 4.30 -1.86
CA LEU A 247 -8.58 4.60 -1.92
C LEU A 247 -8.93 5.56 -3.07
N ILE A 248 -8.17 6.66 -3.19
CA ILE A 248 -8.41 7.69 -4.19
C ILE A 248 -8.11 7.17 -5.60
N ARG A 249 -7.06 6.36 -5.77
CA ARG A 249 -6.77 5.66 -7.03
C ARG A 249 -7.98 4.85 -7.50
N LEU A 250 -8.49 3.95 -6.66
CA LEU A 250 -9.63 3.11 -7.00
C LEU A 250 -10.89 3.94 -7.32
N TRP A 251 -11.17 4.97 -6.54
CA TRP A 251 -12.33 5.83 -6.76
C TRP A 251 -12.25 6.67 -8.03
N ARG A 252 -11.06 7.14 -8.41
CA ARG A 252 -10.82 7.80 -9.69
C ARG A 252 -11.07 6.85 -10.87
N LEU A 253 -10.64 5.59 -10.77
CA LEU A 253 -10.86 4.58 -11.82
C LEU A 253 -12.35 4.34 -12.11
N VAL A 254 -13.23 4.48 -11.12
CA VAL A 254 -14.68 4.37 -11.32
C VAL A 254 -15.40 5.70 -11.59
N GLY A 255 -14.65 6.82 -11.64
CA GLY A 255 -15.14 8.15 -12.01
C GLY A 255 -15.85 8.90 -10.88
N LEU A 256 -15.46 8.71 -9.62
CA LEU A 256 -15.96 9.49 -8.49
C LEU A 256 -15.17 10.79 -8.30
N ASP A 257 -15.85 11.86 -7.89
CA ASP A 257 -15.24 13.16 -7.61
C ASP A 257 -14.79 13.22 -6.14
N VAL A 258 -13.51 12.89 -5.93
CA VAL A 258 -12.91 12.84 -4.61
C VAL A 258 -11.59 13.58 -4.60
N LYS A 259 -11.44 14.46 -3.62
CA LYS A 259 -10.22 15.24 -3.40
C LYS A 259 -9.65 14.97 -2.02
N TRP A 260 -8.35 15.15 -1.90
CA TRP A 260 -7.62 15.00 -0.65
C TRP A 260 -6.67 16.17 -0.52
N TYR A 261 -6.72 16.86 0.61
CA TYR A 261 -5.94 18.04 0.91
C TYR A 261 -5.09 17.80 2.15
N THR A 262 -3.90 18.40 2.15
CA THR A 262 -2.98 18.38 3.28
C THR A 262 -2.45 19.78 3.56
N PRO A 263 -2.24 20.15 4.81
CA PRO A 263 -1.72 21.47 5.14
C PRO A 263 -0.25 21.60 4.76
N GLU A 264 0.23 22.83 4.63
CA GLU A 264 1.66 23.13 4.60
C GLU A 264 2.31 22.75 5.93
N GLY A 265 3.30 21.86 5.86
CA GLY A 265 3.98 21.34 7.04
C GLY A 265 4.77 22.42 7.80
N HIS A 266 4.66 22.42 9.13
CA HIS A 266 5.42 23.34 9.98
C HIS A 266 6.05 22.57 11.16
N PRO A 267 7.40 22.49 11.28
CA PRO A 267 8.08 21.65 12.28
C PRO A 267 7.60 21.86 13.73
N ALA A 268 7.38 23.11 14.14
CA ALA A 268 6.89 23.39 15.50
C ALA A 268 5.45 22.87 15.73
N ILE A 269 4.61 22.83 14.69
CA ILE A 269 3.24 22.31 14.79
C ILE A 269 3.26 20.78 14.77
N PHE A 270 4.16 20.17 14.01
CA PHE A 270 4.38 18.72 14.06
C PHE A 270 4.83 18.28 15.45
N ASP A 271 5.73 19.01 16.10
CA ASP A 271 6.14 18.72 17.48
C ASP A 271 4.95 18.78 18.46
N ILE A 272 4.12 19.83 18.39
CA ILE A 272 2.89 19.95 19.20
C ILE A 272 1.94 18.79 18.94
N THR A 273 1.62 18.52 17.67
CA THR A 273 0.64 17.49 17.31
C THR A 273 1.13 16.08 17.61
N LYS A 274 2.43 15.82 17.54
CA LYS A 274 3.01 14.52 17.88
C LYS A 274 3.19 14.34 19.38
N ARG A 275 3.98 15.18 20.04
CA ARG A 275 4.37 14.99 21.45
C ARG A 275 3.24 15.33 22.41
N LYS A 276 2.55 16.45 22.16
CA LYS A 276 1.57 17.02 23.11
C LYS A 276 0.12 16.62 22.83
N ILE A 277 -0.17 16.11 21.64
CA ILE A 277 -1.49 15.58 21.29
C ILE A 277 -1.43 14.05 21.12
N HIS A 278 -0.77 13.55 20.08
CA HIS A 278 -0.77 12.12 19.75
C HIS A 278 -0.22 11.24 20.88
N ASN A 279 1.00 11.54 21.37
CA ASN A 279 1.64 10.73 22.41
C ASN A 279 0.91 10.85 23.76
N VAL A 280 0.36 12.03 24.08
CA VAL A 280 -0.46 12.22 25.29
C VAL A 280 -1.71 11.35 25.21
N LEU A 281 -2.50 11.46 24.13
CA LEU A 281 -3.74 10.68 23.96
C LEU A 281 -3.50 9.16 23.93
N GLN A 282 -2.33 8.71 23.46
CA GLN A 282 -1.89 7.31 23.49
C GLN A 282 -1.28 6.87 24.83
N GLY A 283 -1.05 7.80 25.77
CA GLY A 283 -0.42 7.52 27.06
C GLY A 283 1.04 7.10 26.98
N VAL A 284 1.75 7.50 25.92
CA VAL A 284 3.19 7.25 25.69
C VAL A 284 4.04 8.52 25.83
N ALA A 285 3.44 9.65 26.20
CA ALA A 285 4.17 10.89 26.42
C ALA A 285 4.96 10.89 27.73
N ASP A 286 6.07 11.63 27.74
CA ASP A 286 6.87 11.86 28.95
C ASP A 286 6.08 12.63 30.02
N GLU A 287 6.47 12.49 31.28
CA GLU A 287 5.83 13.20 32.38
C GLU A 287 5.89 14.73 32.19
N GLY A 288 4.73 15.39 32.24
CA GLY A 288 4.61 16.84 32.12
C GLY A 288 4.42 17.36 30.69
N GLU A 289 4.44 16.50 29.67
CA GLU A 289 4.10 16.88 28.30
C GLU A 289 2.61 17.18 28.16
N GLU A 290 2.28 18.45 27.91
CA GLU A 290 0.91 18.92 27.69
C GLU A 290 0.91 20.23 26.87
N MET A 291 -0.19 20.48 26.15
CA MET A 291 -0.39 21.74 25.44
C MET A 291 -0.58 22.92 26.40
N ASN A 292 0.27 23.93 26.27
CA ASN A 292 0.08 25.23 26.89
C ASN A 292 -0.77 26.18 26.01
N ASP A 293 -1.02 27.40 26.47
CA ASP A 293 -1.85 28.36 25.72
C ASP A 293 -1.18 28.92 24.45
N GLU A 294 0.14 28.90 24.36
CA GLU A 294 0.90 29.29 23.17
C GLU A 294 0.84 28.19 22.11
N ASP A 295 0.90 26.92 22.52
CA ASP A 295 0.72 25.75 21.66
C ASP A 295 -0.68 25.77 21.02
N LYS A 296 -1.73 26.00 21.82
CA LYS A 296 -3.12 26.09 21.33
C LYS A 296 -3.29 27.22 20.32
N LYS A 297 -2.77 28.42 20.61
CA LYS A 297 -2.79 29.56 19.68
C LYS A 297 -2.06 29.24 18.38
N SER A 298 -0.92 28.58 18.46
CA SER A 298 -0.11 28.22 17.28
C SER A 298 -0.84 27.18 16.43
N PHE A 299 -1.45 26.18 17.06
CA PHE A 299 -2.25 25.14 16.40
C PHE A 299 -3.45 25.72 15.65
N GLU A 300 -4.22 26.61 16.30
CA GLU A 300 -5.37 27.28 15.69
C GLU A 300 -4.95 28.24 14.57
N ALA A 301 -3.91 29.07 14.81
CA ALA A 301 -3.41 30.01 13.82
C ALA A 301 -2.84 29.33 12.57
N TRP A 302 -2.15 28.20 12.73
CA TRP A 302 -1.66 27.40 11.61
C TRP A 302 -2.81 26.83 10.78
N THR A 303 -3.89 26.38 11.43
CA THR A 303 -5.08 25.89 10.73
C THR A 303 -5.77 27.01 9.94
N GLU A 304 -5.94 28.19 10.53
CA GLU A 304 -6.54 29.36 9.86
C GLU A 304 -5.69 29.79 8.66
N GLN A 305 -4.35 29.86 8.80
CA GLN A 305 -3.44 30.23 7.71
C GLN A 305 -3.53 29.27 6.52
N ASN A 306 -3.58 27.96 6.79
CA ASN A 306 -3.77 26.96 5.74
C ASN A 306 -5.11 27.13 5.03
N TYR A 307 -6.18 27.35 5.80
CA TYR A 307 -7.50 27.61 5.23
C TYR A 307 -7.48 28.84 4.33
N GLU A 308 -7.02 29.99 4.83
CA GLU A 308 -6.98 31.26 4.11
C GLU A 308 -6.16 31.17 2.82
N LYS A 309 -5.00 30.49 2.87
CA LYS A 309 -4.05 30.42 1.76
C LYS A 309 -4.48 29.42 0.68
N PHE A 310 -5.04 28.27 1.06
CA PHE A 310 -5.22 27.14 0.15
C PHE A 310 -6.68 26.69 -0.03
N TRP A 311 -7.53 26.80 0.98
CA TRP A 311 -8.82 26.09 1.01
C TRP A 311 -10.05 26.99 0.88
N THR A 312 -9.86 28.31 0.73
CA THR A 312 -10.96 29.27 0.52
C THR A 312 -11.70 29.07 -0.81
N GLN A 313 -11.11 28.37 -1.78
CA GLN A 313 -11.66 28.17 -3.12
C GLN A 313 -11.97 26.70 -3.39
N GLY A 314 -13.12 26.20 -2.93
CA GLY A 314 -13.64 24.88 -3.33
C GLY A 314 -13.29 23.72 -2.41
N ALA A 315 -12.24 23.79 -1.59
CA ALA A 315 -11.80 22.65 -0.79
C ALA A 315 -12.84 22.21 0.26
N ILE A 316 -13.55 23.16 0.86
CA ILE A 316 -14.62 22.90 1.83
C ILE A 316 -16.03 22.87 1.18
N ASP A 317 -16.12 22.88 -0.15
CA ASP A 317 -17.41 22.92 -0.85
C ASP A 317 -18.03 21.54 -1.08
N ALA A 318 -17.28 20.47 -0.83
CA ALA A 318 -17.72 19.09 -1.00
C ALA A 318 -18.98 18.76 -0.18
N ASP A 319 -19.79 17.82 -0.68
CA ASP A 319 -21.01 17.34 0.01
C ASP A 319 -20.66 16.69 1.35
N LEU A 320 -19.55 15.94 1.38
CA LEU A 320 -19.01 15.29 2.56
C LEU A 320 -17.54 15.69 2.78
N ILE A 321 -17.24 16.15 3.99
CA ILE A 321 -15.88 16.47 4.43
C ILE A 321 -15.45 15.45 5.48
N ILE A 322 -14.25 14.89 5.32
CA ILE A 322 -13.63 13.95 6.26
C ILE A 322 -12.36 14.58 6.80
N ILE A 323 -12.26 14.63 8.13
CA ILE A 323 -11.05 15.09 8.84
C ILE A 323 -10.40 13.88 9.49
N ASP A 324 -9.19 13.55 9.03
CA ASP A 324 -8.37 12.48 9.58
C ASP A 324 -7.51 13.00 10.74
N ASP A 325 -7.65 12.33 11.89
CA ASP A 325 -6.87 12.53 13.11
C ASP A 325 -6.92 13.94 13.74
N PRO A 326 -6.44 14.11 14.99
CA PRO A 326 -6.57 15.36 15.73
C PRO A 326 -5.96 16.63 15.11
N GLN A 327 -4.98 16.47 14.20
CA GLN A 327 -4.13 17.56 13.69
C GLN A 327 -4.92 18.66 12.95
N LEU A 328 -6.08 18.33 12.39
CA LEU A 328 -6.91 19.27 11.64
C LEU A 328 -8.28 19.51 12.27
N THR A 329 -8.46 19.14 13.54
CA THR A 329 -9.74 19.33 14.25
C THR A 329 -10.18 20.79 14.33
N ALA A 330 -9.24 21.74 14.44
CA ALA A 330 -9.53 23.17 14.43
C ALA A 330 -10.15 23.68 13.11
N LEU A 331 -10.15 22.87 12.04
CA LEU A 331 -10.82 23.21 10.79
C LEU A 331 -12.34 23.07 10.88
N VAL A 332 -12.87 22.23 11.78
CA VAL A 332 -14.31 22.02 11.98
C VAL A 332 -15.08 23.32 12.21
N PRO A 333 -14.72 24.19 13.19
CA PRO A 333 -15.43 25.45 13.39
C PRO A 333 -15.33 26.41 12.19
N ILE A 334 -14.22 26.39 11.45
CA ILE A 334 -14.06 27.20 10.22
C ILE A 334 -15.04 26.71 9.15
N ILE A 335 -15.09 25.40 8.91
CA ILE A 335 -16.05 24.79 7.98
C ILE A 335 -17.48 25.16 8.40
N LYS A 336 -17.87 24.94 9.65
CA LYS A 336 -19.25 25.22 10.11
C LYS A 336 -19.60 26.72 10.07
N LYS A 337 -18.63 27.61 10.18
CA LYS A 337 -18.83 29.05 10.01
C LYS A 337 -19.16 29.42 8.57
N HIS A 338 -18.49 28.80 7.59
CA HIS A 338 -18.68 29.11 6.15
C HIS A 338 -19.77 28.25 5.48
N ARG A 339 -19.92 27.00 5.93
CA ARG A 339 -20.88 25.99 5.48
C ARG A 339 -21.57 25.33 6.70
N PRO A 340 -22.55 26.00 7.34
CA PRO A 340 -23.27 25.43 8.48
C PRO A 340 -23.97 24.08 8.18
N ASP A 341 -24.29 23.86 6.91
CA ASP A 341 -24.92 22.65 6.37
C ASP A 341 -23.93 21.50 6.08
N ALA A 342 -22.61 21.77 6.03
CA ALA A 342 -21.60 20.79 5.65
C ALA A 342 -21.68 19.53 6.52
N LYS A 343 -21.61 18.36 5.87
CA LYS A 343 -21.54 17.08 6.55
C LYS A 343 -20.09 16.74 6.86
N ILE A 344 -19.79 16.47 8.13
CA ILE A 344 -18.42 16.26 8.60
C ILE A 344 -18.30 14.90 9.28
N ILE A 345 -17.34 14.08 8.83
CA ILE A 345 -16.90 12.88 9.53
C ILE A 345 -15.53 13.16 10.14
N PHE A 346 -15.39 12.90 11.44
CA PHE A 346 -14.07 12.82 12.06
C PHE A 346 -13.62 11.36 12.09
N ARG A 347 -12.44 11.08 11.51
CA ARG A 347 -11.86 9.75 11.49
C ARG A 347 -10.61 9.70 12.38
N SER A 348 -10.72 9.01 13.51
CA SER A 348 -9.59 8.68 14.39
C SER A 348 -8.90 7.40 13.96
N HIS A 349 -7.59 7.47 13.71
CA HIS A 349 -6.70 6.33 13.49
C HIS A 349 -5.74 6.08 14.67
N ILE A 350 -5.73 6.95 15.67
CA ILE A 350 -4.91 6.78 16.87
C ILE A 350 -5.62 5.97 17.95
N GLN A 351 -4.84 5.30 18.79
CA GLN A 351 -5.30 4.74 20.06
C GLN A 351 -5.53 5.88 21.07
N ILE A 352 -6.78 6.30 21.24
CA ILE A 352 -7.15 7.21 22.33
C ILE A 352 -7.37 6.34 23.57
N GLN A 353 -6.65 6.59 24.68
CA GLN A 353 -6.93 5.85 25.91
C GLN A 353 -8.20 6.40 26.58
N SER A 354 -9.37 5.84 26.27
CA SER A 354 -10.65 6.38 26.74
C SER A 354 -10.70 6.53 28.26
N ALA A 355 -10.22 5.51 28.99
CA ALA A 355 -10.16 5.54 30.46
C ALA A 355 -9.36 6.73 31.02
N LEU A 356 -8.30 7.18 30.32
CA LEU A 356 -7.54 8.36 30.71
C LEU A 356 -8.24 9.64 30.26
N THR A 357 -8.81 9.67 29.05
CA THR A 357 -9.54 10.85 28.57
C THR A 357 -10.83 11.13 29.33
N ASP A 358 -11.35 10.14 30.05
CA ASP A 358 -12.56 10.23 30.88
C ASP A 358 -12.24 10.59 32.34
N ASP A 359 -10.96 10.61 32.76
CA ASP A 359 -10.51 11.02 34.10
C ASP A 359 -10.04 12.48 34.13
N PRO A 360 -10.78 13.40 34.80
CA PRO A 360 -10.45 14.84 34.87
C PRO A 360 -9.06 15.19 35.41
N SER A 361 -8.42 14.28 36.13
CA SER A 361 -7.08 14.50 36.71
C SER A 361 -5.95 14.39 35.67
N THR A 362 -6.19 13.75 34.53
CA THR A 362 -5.14 13.39 33.57
C THR A 362 -4.87 14.49 32.53
N PRO A 363 -3.64 14.55 31.96
CA PRO A 363 -3.36 15.41 30.81
C PRO A 363 -4.16 14.98 29.56
N GLN A 364 -4.51 13.69 29.44
CA GLN A 364 -5.34 13.15 28.38
C GLN A 364 -6.73 13.78 28.37
N TYR A 365 -7.38 13.89 29.53
CA TYR A 365 -8.69 14.54 29.64
C TYR A 365 -8.64 16.00 29.21
N ARG A 366 -7.62 16.75 29.63
CA ARG A 366 -7.49 18.18 29.29
C ARG A 366 -7.23 18.38 27.79
N THR A 367 -6.30 17.60 27.23
CA THR A 367 -5.99 17.59 25.79
C THR A 367 -7.21 17.17 24.97
N TRP A 368 -7.89 16.09 25.36
CA TRP A 368 -9.08 15.61 24.68
C TRP A 368 -10.23 16.60 24.74
N ASN A 369 -10.51 17.20 25.90
CA ASN A 369 -11.61 18.17 25.99
C ASN A 369 -11.36 19.45 25.20
N TYR A 370 -10.10 19.87 25.06
CA TYR A 370 -9.74 20.96 24.15
C TYR A 370 -10.12 20.60 22.71
N LEU A 371 -9.70 19.43 22.21
CA LEU A 371 -10.03 18.96 20.85
C LEU A 371 -11.52 18.70 20.68
N TYR A 372 -12.18 18.14 21.70
CA TYR A 372 -13.61 17.82 21.68
C TYR A 372 -14.47 19.06 21.44
N ASN A 373 -14.01 20.23 21.89
CA ASN A 373 -14.72 21.49 21.63
C ASN A 373 -14.80 21.85 20.15
N PHE A 374 -13.90 21.33 19.31
CA PHE A 374 -13.99 21.43 17.86
C PHE A 374 -14.84 20.31 17.27
N ILE A 375 -14.66 19.06 17.71
CA ILE A 375 -15.29 17.90 17.07
C ILE A 375 -16.76 17.68 17.45
N LYS A 376 -17.27 18.31 18.51
CA LYS A 376 -18.67 18.12 18.95
C LYS A 376 -19.73 18.49 17.92
N ASP A 377 -19.36 19.26 16.89
CA ASP A 377 -20.26 19.75 15.85
C ASP A 377 -20.21 18.90 14.55
N ILE A 378 -19.55 17.74 14.58
CA ILE A 378 -19.51 16.79 13.45
C ILE A 378 -20.78 15.93 13.35
N ASP A 379 -20.97 15.26 12.22
CA ASP A 379 -22.09 14.37 11.96
C ASP A 379 -21.80 12.90 12.31
N LEU A 380 -20.54 12.47 12.29
CA LEU A 380 -20.14 11.08 12.60
C LEU A 380 -18.71 11.01 13.13
N PHE A 381 -18.51 10.24 14.20
CA PHE A 381 -17.20 9.83 14.70
C PHE A 381 -16.86 8.41 14.23
N LEU A 382 -15.74 8.25 13.51
CA LEU A 382 -15.28 6.98 12.97
C LEU A 382 -13.99 6.53 13.65
N ALA A 383 -13.99 5.37 14.31
CA ALA A 383 -12.84 4.85 15.05
C ALA A 383 -12.39 3.46 14.54
N HIS A 384 -11.17 3.03 14.89
CA HIS A 384 -10.79 1.62 14.78
C HIS A 384 -11.73 0.73 15.62
N PRO A 385 -11.94 -0.55 15.26
CA PRO A 385 -12.91 -1.46 15.88
C PRO A 385 -12.54 -1.94 17.30
N VAL A 386 -12.16 -0.99 18.16
CA VAL A 386 -11.78 -1.13 19.56
C VAL A 386 -12.57 -0.08 20.34
N LYS A 387 -13.47 -0.50 21.23
CA LYS A 387 -14.39 0.44 21.90
C LYS A 387 -13.67 1.43 22.81
N GLU A 388 -12.60 0.98 23.42
CA GLU A 388 -11.73 1.72 24.33
C GLU A 388 -10.99 2.87 23.65
N PHE A 389 -11.09 3.00 22.32
CA PHE A 389 -10.57 4.15 21.59
C PHE A 389 -11.58 5.29 21.43
N VAL A 390 -12.79 5.14 21.98
CA VAL A 390 -13.85 6.13 21.87
C VAL A 390 -14.18 6.71 23.26
N PRO A 391 -13.79 7.96 23.52
CA PRO A 391 -14.09 8.64 24.79
C PRO A 391 -15.59 8.69 25.11
N GLU A 392 -15.94 8.71 26.39
CA GLU A 392 -17.33 8.66 26.86
C GLU A 392 -18.18 9.81 26.28
N ASN A 393 -17.63 11.02 26.28
CA ASN A 393 -18.33 12.21 25.75
C ASN A 393 -18.67 12.12 24.25
N VAL A 394 -17.95 11.29 23.48
CA VAL A 394 -18.28 11.00 22.07
C VAL A 394 -19.39 9.96 22.01
N ARG A 395 -19.26 8.84 22.73
CA ARG A 395 -20.24 7.76 22.75
C ARG A 395 -21.65 8.25 23.16
N GLU A 396 -21.71 9.20 24.09
CA GLU A 396 -22.99 9.74 24.56
C GLU A 396 -23.66 10.74 23.60
N LYS A 397 -22.87 11.50 22.83
CA LYS A 397 -23.35 12.73 22.16
C LYS A 397 -23.31 12.66 20.65
N LEU A 398 -22.49 11.78 20.07
CA LEU A 398 -22.28 11.67 18.63
C LEU A 398 -22.64 10.27 18.14
N PRO A 399 -23.06 10.11 16.86
CA PRO A 399 -23.03 8.81 16.21
C PRO A 399 -21.60 8.28 16.14
N VAL A 400 -21.41 7.00 16.49
CA VAL A 400 -20.10 6.33 16.49
C VAL A 400 -20.17 5.08 15.64
N LEU A 401 -19.24 4.95 14.68
CA LEU A 401 -19.09 3.75 13.89
C LEU A 401 -17.65 3.25 13.91
N TYR A 402 -17.52 1.93 13.81
CA TYR A 402 -16.25 1.24 13.85
C TYR A 402 -15.85 0.76 12.46
N MET A 403 -14.63 1.12 12.07
CA MET A 403 -14.07 0.83 10.77
C MET A 403 -12.57 0.54 10.92
N ALA A 404 -12.13 -0.66 10.53
CA ALA A 404 -10.71 -0.99 10.44
C ALA A 404 -10.01 -0.13 9.37
N PRO A 405 -8.70 0.15 9.50
CA PRO A 405 -7.92 0.71 8.40
C PRO A 405 -7.80 -0.32 7.27
N SER A 406 -7.22 0.10 6.14
CA SER A 406 -6.96 -0.82 5.03
C SER A 406 -5.59 -0.62 4.41
N THR A 407 -5.14 -1.65 3.71
CA THR A 407 -3.98 -1.66 2.82
C THR A 407 -4.42 -2.07 1.39
N ASP A 408 -3.55 -1.98 0.39
CA ASP A 408 -3.89 -2.30 -1.00
C ASP A 408 -3.20 -3.58 -1.45
N PRO A 409 -3.91 -4.61 -1.94
CA PRO A 409 -3.24 -5.84 -2.37
C PRO A 409 -2.37 -5.66 -3.63
N LEU A 410 -2.42 -4.50 -4.28
CA LEU A 410 -1.77 -4.22 -5.57
C LEU A 410 -0.67 -3.16 -5.48
N ASP A 411 -0.44 -2.56 -4.31
CA ASP A 411 0.63 -1.59 -4.12
C ASP A 411 2.01 -2.24 -3.94
N GLY A 412 3.05 -1.42 -3.78
CA GLY A 412 4.42 -1.89 -3.58
C GLY A 412 4.61 -2.58 -2.22
N LEU A 413 3.65 -2.54 -1.31
CA LEU A 413 3.78 -3.30 -0.06
C LEU A 413 3.31 -4.73 -0.25
N ASN A 414 2.27 -4.96 -1.06
CA ASN A 414 1.52 -6.22 -1.03
C ASN A 414 1.42 -6.97 -2.36
N LYS A 415 1.75 -6.32 -3.48
CA LYS A 415 1.68 -6.99 -4.79
C LYS A 415 2.51 -8.27 -4.78
N PRO A 416 2.11 -9.28 -5.56
CA PRO A 416 2.88 -10.51 -5.64
C PRO A 416 4.27 -10.25 -6.25
N TYR A 417 5.32 -10.63 -5.54
CA TYR A 417 6.68 -10.59 -6.08
C TYR A 417 7.10 -11.94 -6.64
N GLY A 418 7.61 -11.92 -7.86
CA GLY A 418 8.25 -13.10 -8.44
C GLY A 418 9.72 -13.23 -8.05
N THR A 419 10.35 -14.32 -8.50
CA THR A 419 11.71 -14.71 -8.08
C THR A 419 12.75 -13.64 -8.35
N ALA A 420 12.73 -13.03 -9.53
CA ALA A 420 13.71 -12.00 -9.89
C ALA A 420 13.65 -10.77 -8.99
N SER A 421 12.44 -10.25 -8.72
CA SER A 421 12.25 -9.11 -7.81
C SER A 421 12.73 -9.44 -6.41
N VAL A 422 12.36 -10.61 -5.87
CA VAL A 422 12.80 -11.02 -4.53
C VAL A 422 14.32 -11.16 -4.46
N GLN A 423 14.96 -11.78 -5.44
CA GLN A 423 16.43 -11.88 -5.49
C GLN A 423 17.10 -10.51 -5.55
N TYR A 424 16.58 -9.60 -6.38
CA TYR A 424 17.06 -8.22 -6.47
C TYR A 424 16.94 -7.52 -5.10
N PHE A 425 15.76 -7.56 -4.48
CA PHE A 425 15.54 -6.89 -3.20
C PHE A 425 16.28 -7.54 -2.04
N ARG A 426 16.57 -8.84 -2.09
CA ARG A 426 17.47 -9.52 -1.14
C ARG A 426 18.91 -9.02 -1.26
N GLN A 427 19.42 -8.87 -2.48
CA GLN A 427 20.75 -8.28 -2.69
C GLN A 427 20.78 -6.81 -2.26
N TYR A 428 19.73 -6.05 -2.59
CA TYR A 428 19.58 -4.66 -2.20
C TYR A 428 19.48 -4.51 -0.68
N PHE A 429 18.75 -5.40 0.00
CA PHE A 429 18.70 -5.48 1.45
C PHE A 429 20.07 -5.74 2.05
N ASN A 430 20.80 -6.76 1.58
CA ASN A 430 22.12 -7.09 2.11
C ASN A 430 23.14 -5.96 1.91
N HIS A 431 23.01 -5.17 0.85
CA HIS A 431 23.80 -3.96 0.66
C HIS A 431 23.56 -2.97 1.81
N PHE A 432 22.30 -2.61 2.11
CA PHE A 432 21.99 -1.72 3.23
C PHE A 432 22.33 -2.30 4.58
N ALA A 433 22.07 -3.58 4.81
CA ALA A 433 22.38 -4.25 6.07
C ALA A 433 23.90 -4.19 6.36
N SER A 434 24.72 -4.40 5.32
CA SER A 434 26.18 -4.29 5.42
C SER A 434 26.63 -2.85 5.69
N GLU A 435 26.03 -1.86 5.02
CA GLU A 435 26.39 -0.44 5.21
C GLU A 435 25.94 0.13 6.57
N GLN A 436 24.76 -0.26 7.04
CA GLN A 436 24.14 0.33 8.24
C GLN A 436 24.48 -0.40 9.54
N GLY A 437 24.76 -1.71 9.47
CA GLY A 437 24.97 -2.55 10.64
C GLY A 437 26.10 -3.58 10.52
N GLY A 438 26.81 -3.65 9.39
CA GLY A 438 27.94 -4.56 9.20
C GLY A 438 27.56 -6.04 9.00
N ASN A 439 26.27 -6.37 9.04
CA ASN A 439 25.76 -7.73 8.93
C ASN A 439 25.07 -7.98 7.58
N THR A 440 25.06 -9.21 7.12
CA THR A 440 24.28 -9.66 5.95
C THR A 440 23.48 -10.89 6.29
N ILE A 441 22.34 -11.07 5.61
CA ILE A 441 21.51 -12.25 5.74
C ILE A 441 21.98 -13.30 4.73
N ASP A 442 22.18 -14.51 5.23
CA ASP A 442 22.28 -15.74 4.46
C ASP A 442 20.86 -16.27 4.24
N TRP A 443 20.39 -16.08 3.00
CA TRP A 443 19.03 -16.40 2.61
C TRP A 443 18.72 -17.91 2.67
N ASP A 444 19.73 -18.78 2.76
CA ASP A 444 19.55 -20.24 2.88
C ASP A 444 19.26 -20.68 4.32
N ARG A 445 19.38 -19.79 5.31
CA ARG A 445 19.06 -20.10 6.71
C ARG A 445 17.58 -19.90 7.07
N GLY A 446 16.84 -19.18 6.21
CA GLY A 446 15.55 -18.60 6.55
C GLY A 446 15.68 -17.46 7.57
N TYR A 447 14.61 -16.68 7.75
CA TYR A 447 14.64 -15.56 8.70
C TYR A 447 13.28 -15.26 9.32
N ILE A 448 13.33 -14.74 10.55
CA ILE A 448 12.23 -14.07 11.23
C ILE A 448 12.30 -12.59 10.86
N CYS A 449 11.18 -11.92 10.60
CA CYS A 449 11.20 -10.47 10.40
C CYS A 449 10.13 -9.71 11.17
N GLN A 450 10.48 -8.52 11.65
CA GLN A 450 9.54 -7.50 12.08
C GLN A 450 9.68 -6.27 11.19
N ILE A 451 8.63 -5.97 10.42
CA ILE A 451 8.56 -4.76 9.61
C ILE A 451 7.74 -3.70 10.37
N ALA A 452 8.43 -2.75 10.99
CA ALA A 452 7.81 -1.72 11.80
C ALA A 452 8.66 -0.45 11.84
N ARG A 453 8.02 0.70 12.17
CA ARG A 453 8.77 1.91 12.54
C ARG A 453 9.68 1.62 13.74
N PHE A 454 10.79 2.34 13.85
CA PHE A 454 11.66 2.33 15.02
C PHE A 454 11.03 3.11 16.16
N ASP A 455 9.94 2.59 16.70
CA ASP A 455 9.11 3.24 17.71
C ASP A 455 9.06 2.35 18.96
N PRO A 456 9.18 2.91 20.18
CA PRO A 456 9.25 2.10 21.40
C PRO A 456 8.00 1.25 21.65
N SER A 457 6.86 1.60 21.05
CA SER A 457 5.63 0.79 21.14
C SER A 457 5.67 -0.49 20.32
N LYS A 458 6.67 -0.70 19.43
CA LYS A 458 6.71 -1.83 18.49
C LYS A 458 7.32 -3.12 19.05
N GLY A 459 7.74 -3.12 20.32
CA GLY A 459 8.25 -4.32 21.01
C GLY A 459 9.50 -4.92 20.37
N ILE A 460 10.36 -4.08 19.78
CA ILE A 460 11.62 -4.53 19.14
C ILE A 460 12.59 -5.10 20.20
N ASP A 461 12.60 -4.52 21.39
CA ASP A 461 13.33 -5.01 22.56
C ASP A 461 12.88 -6.42 22.98
N VAL A 462 11.57 -6.65 23.03
CA VAL A 462 10.97 -7.97 23.33
C VAL A 462 11.40 -8.99 22.28
N LEU A 463 11.43 -8.60 21.01
CA LEU A 463 11.86 -9.45 19.91
C LEU A 463 13.34 -9.83 20.02
N LEU A 464 14.22 -8.88 20.31
CA LEU A 464 15.67 -9.13 20.50
C LEU A 464 15.91 -10.13 21.64
N GLU A 465 15.23 -9.93 22.78
CA GLU A 465 15.35 -10.84 23.92
C GLU A 465 14.81 -12.23 23.59
N ALA A 466 13.66 -12.32 22.92
CA ALA A 466 13.05 -13.58 22.51
C ALA A 466 13.96 -14.35 21.53
N TYR A 467 14.58 -13.64 20.58
CA TYR A 467 15.49 -14.22 19.60
C TYR A 467 16.76 -14.77 20.25
N LEU A 468 17.35 -14.03 21.21
CA LEU A 468 18.47 -14.52 22.00
C LEU A 468 18.11 -15.82 22.75
N GLN A 469 16.96 -15.83 23.43
CA GLN A 469 16.48 -17.03 24.14
C GLN A 469 16.24 -18.20 23.18
N PHE A 470 15.72 -17.94 21.98
CA PHE A 470 15.47 -18.93 20.94
C PHE A 470 16.80 -19.54 20.44
N ARG A 471 17.79 -18.71 20.10
CA ARG A 471 19.12 -19.18 19.69
C ARG A 471 19.80 -19.97 20.80
N GLN A 472 19.72 -19.54 22.05
CA GLN A 472 20.22 -20.31 23.20
C GLN A 472 19.52 -21.67 23.39
N ALA A 473 18.24 -21.77 23.04
CA ALA A 473 17.50 -23.02 23.08
C ALA A 473 17.88 -23.95 21.91
N LEU A 474 18.18 -23.41 20.73
CA LEU A 474 18.70 -24.16 19.58
C LEU A 474 20.06 -24.80 19.89
N GLU A 475 20.97 -24.08 20.54
CA GLU A 475 22.29 -24.61 20.95
C GLU A 475 22.19 -25.76 21.96
N LYS A 476 21.03 -25.92 22.62
CA LYS A 476 20.78 -26.97 23.63
C LYS A 476 20.09 -28.22 23.06
N LEU A 477 19.75 -28.23 21.77
CA LEU A 477 19.19 -29.41 21.13
C LEU A 477 20.23 -30.56 21.09
N ASP A 478 19.76 -31.80 21.03
CA ASP A 478 20.64 -32.97 20.85
C ASP A 478 21.44 -32.90 19.52
N SER A 479 20.92 -32.15 18.54
CA SER A 479 21.56 -31.87 17.26
C SER A 479 21.30 -30.43 16.85
N PRO A 480 22.11 -29.46 17.33
CA PRO A 480 21.99 -28.06 16.96
C PRO A 480 22.20 -27.85 15.45
N PRO A 481 21.57 -26.83 14.84
CA PRO A 481 21.79 -26.52 13.43
C PRO A 481 23.22 -26.02 13.19
N GLU A 482 23.95 -26.62 12.26
CA GLU A 482 25.34 -26.25 11.95
C GLU A 482 25.49 -24.81 11.45
N ASN A 483 24.45 -24.28 10.79
CA ASN A 483 24.39 -22.90 10.31
C ASN A 483 23.82 -21.93 11.36
N GLY A 484 23.52 -22.37 12.59
CA GLY A 484 22.89 -21.54 13.62
C GLY A 484 21.36 -21.36 13.48
N GLY A 485 20.73 -21.91 12.44
CA GLY A 485 19.29 -21.78 12.22
C GLY A 485 18.87 -20.40 11.70
N PRO A 486 17.55 -20.08 11.73
CA PRO A 486 17.00 -18.87 11.11
C PRO A 486 17.58 -17.58 11.68
N GLN A 487 17.84 -16.60 10.80
CA GLN A 487 18.32 -15.27 11.16
C GLN A 487 17.18 -14.30 11.50
N MET A 488 17.50 -13.05 11.87
CA MET A 488 16.49 -12.04 12.19
C MET A 488 16.69 -10.74 11.40
N ILE A 489 15.58 -10.22 10.87
CA ILE A 489 15.51 -8.91 10.20
C ILE A 489 14.60 -7.97 11.00
N ILE A 490 15.10 -6.78 11.31
CA ILE A 490 14.30 -5.67 11.82
C ILE A 490 14.40 -4.55 10.77
N MET A 491 13.28 -4.19 10.16
CA MET A 491 13.27 -3.22 9.06
C MET A 491 12.08 -2.28 9.14
N GLY A 492 12.27 -1.03 8.72
CA GLY A 492 11.15 -0.12 8.54
C GLY A 492 11.55 1.22 7.96
N HIS A 493 10.58 1.94 7.40
CA HIS A 493 10.77 3.31 6.96
C HIS A 493 11.04 4.23 8.14
N GLY A 494 11.94 5.20 7.94
CA GLY A 494 11.90 6.42 8.72
C GLY A 494 10.62 7.21 8.41
N SER A 495 10.14 8.00 9.37
CA SER A 495 9.03 8.93 9.13
C SER A 495 9.52 10.35 9.42
N VAL A 496 9.15 11.30 8.56
CA VAL A 496 9.45 12.73 8.75
C VAL A 496 8.80 13.24 10.05
N ASP A 497 7.67 12.66 10.42
CA ASP A 497 6.88 13.03 11.60
C ASP A 497 7.28 12.27 12.89
N ASP A 498 8.40 11.52 12.86
CA ASP A 498 8.83 10.64 13.96
C ASP A 498 10.26 10.95 14.44
N PRO A 499 10.44 11.88 15.40
CA PRO A 499 11.75 12.20 15.95
C PRO A 499 12.36 11.07 16.79
N ASP A 500 11.56 10.12 17.28
CA ASP A 500 12.01 9.01 18.14
C ASP A 500 12.72 7.91 17.35
N GLY A 501 12.42 7.79 16.05
CA GLY A 501 12.97 6.77 15.15
C GLY A 501 14.48 6.58 15.24
N THR A 502 15.21 7.69 15.38
CA THR A 502 16.67 7.63 15.46
C THR A 502 17.18 7.11 16.79
N ARG A 503 16.56 7.52 17.90
CA ARG A 503 16.93 7.09 19.24
C ARG A 503 16.75 5.57 19.40
N ILE A 504 15.60 5.05 18.98
CA ILE A 504 15.30 3.61 19.07
C ILE A 504 16.25 2.79 18.22
N TYR A 505 16.56 3.24 17.00
CA TYR A 505 17.54 2.58 16.14
C TYR A 505 18.92 2.46 16.81
N GLU A 506 19.40 3.52 17.45
CA GLU A 506 20.68 3.48 18.19
C GLU A 506 20.62 2.58 19.43
N GLU A 507 19.49 2.55 20.14
CA GLU A 507 19.29 1.69 21.33
C GLU A 507 19.33 0.20 20.97
N ILE A 508 18.83 -0.17 19.79
CA ILE A 508 18.92 -1.54 19.28
C ILE A 508 20.38 -1.96 19.09
N HIS A 509 21.18 -1.14 18.40
CA HIS A 509 22.61 -1.43 18.19
C HIS A 509 23.38 -1.48 19.51
N LYS A 510 23.14 -0.53 20.43
CA LYS A 510 23.72 -0.57 21.78
C LYS A 510 23.34 -1.83 22.57
N THR A 511 22.18 -2.41 22.29
CA THR A 511 21.75 -3.67 22.92
C THR A 511 22.50 -4.86 22.31
N LEU A 512 22.64 -4.91 20.98
CA LEU A 512 23.37 -5.94 20.26
C LEU A 512 24.89 -5.93 20.54
N ASP A 513 25.43 -4.79 20.98
CA ASP A 513 26.84 -4.63 21.39
C ASP A 513 27.15 -5.16 22.80
N LYS A 514 26.14 -5.54 23.59
CA LYS A 514 26.36 -6.10 24.93
C LYS A 514 26.85 -7.55 24.83
N ASP A 515 27.77 -7.93 25.71
CA ASP A 515 28.31 -9.30 25.80
C ASP A 515 27.22 -10.40 25.86
N GLU A 516 26.07 -10.10 26.49
CA GLU A 516 24.95 -11.06 26.59
C GLU A 516 24.31 -11.40 25.23
N TYR A 517 24.47 -10.54 24.21
CA TYR A 517 23.96 -10.71 22.85
C TYR A 517 25.00 -11.26 21.86
N GLU A 518 26.24 -11.55 22.29
CA GLU A 518 27.33 -12.02 21.41
C GLU A 518 26.93 -13.20 20.51
N LEU A 519 26.10 -14.12 21.03
CA LEU A 519 25.59 -15.28 20.29
C LEU A 519 24.81 -14.89 19.02
N VAL A 520 24.12 -13.75 19.05
CA VAL A 520 23.16 -13.35 18.00
C VAL A 520 23.59 -12.12 17.22
N THR A 521 24.63 -11.40 17.64
CA THR A 521 25.05 -10.14 17.01
C THR A 521 25.28 -10.26 15.50
N THR A 522 25.78 -11.41 15.01
CA THR A 522 26.00 -11.65 13.57
C THR A 522 24.78 -12.20 12.82
N ASP A 523 23.73 -12.59 13.55
CA ASP A 523 22.50 -13.14 12.99
C ASP A 523 21.40 -12.08 12.81
N VAL A 524 21.57 -10.88 13.36
CA VAL A 524 20.57 -9.81 13.34
C VAL A 524 20.95 -8.70 12.37
N ALA A 525 20.09 -8.46 11.37
CA ALA A 525 20.21 -7.31 10.47
C ALA A 525 19.14 -6.25 10.82
N VAL A 526 19.59 -5.05 11.14
CA VAL A 526 18.74 -3.90 11.48
C VAL A 526 18.88 -2.85 10.37
N VAL A 527 17.81 -2.59 9.62
CA VAL A 527 17.86 -1.75 8.41
C VAL A 527 16.79 -0.67 8.46
N ARG A 528 17.21 0.59 8.33
CA ARG A 528 16.29 1.65 7.91
C ARG A 528 16.05 1.51 6.42
N ALA A 529 14.79 1.25 6.08
CA ALA A 529 14.40 1.04 4.70
C ALA A 529 14.65 2.30 3.87
N PRO A 530 15.16 2.16 2.63
CA PRO A 530 15.06 3.23 1.64
C PRO A 530 13.58 3.54 1.38
N PRO A 531 13.24 4.67 0.74
CA PRO A 531 11.85 5.01 0.44
C PRO A 531 11.34 4.18 -0.74
N SER A 532 11.19 2.87 -0.53
CA SER A 532 10.73 1.89 -1.51
C SER A 532 9.88 0.87 -0.78
N ASP A 533 8.58 0.83 -1.07
CA ASP A 533 7.69 -0.14 -0.47
C ASP A 533 8.02 -1.58 -0.91
N SER A 534 8.50 -1.76 -2.15
CA SER A 534 8.78 -3.08 -2.74
C SER A 534 9.78 -3.93 -1.97
N ILE A 535 10.81 -3.32 -1.36
CA ILE A 535 11.75 -4.07 -0.51
C ILE A 535 11.07 -4.61 0.74
N LEU A 536 10.14 -3.85 1.35
CA LEU A 536 9.39 -4.32 2.51
C LEU A 536 8.50 -5.50 2.13
N GLY A 537 7.78 -5.40 1.02
CA GLY A 537 6.94 -6.49 0.53
C GLY A 537 7.74 -7.76 0.21
N CYS A 538 8.89 -7.64 -0.44
CA CYS A 538 9.78 -8.78 -0.73
C CYS A 538 10.35 -9.45 0.53
N ILE A 539 10.76 -8.65 1.51
CA ILE A 539 11.26 -9.17 2.79
C ILE A 539 10.13 -9.78 3.61
N LEU A 540 8.92 -9.24 3.57
CA LEU A 540 7.76 -9.84 4.23
C LEU A 540 7.41 -11.20 3.59
N GLN A 541 7.29 -11.25 2.26
CA GLN A 541 6.91 -12.45 1.50
C GLN A 541 7.90 -13.60 1.68
N GLY A 542 9.19 -13.29 1.85
CA GLY A 542 10.25 -14.28 1.96
C GLY A 542 10.53 -14.76 3.39
N ALA A 543 9.79 -14.30 4.40
CA ALA A 543 10.07 -14.63 5.79
C ALA A 543 9.59 -16.04 6.17
N TRP A 544 10.31 -16.68 7.09
CA TRP A 544 9.87 -17.93 7.72
C TRP A 544 8.71 -17.69 8.68
N VAL A 545 8.84 -16.64 9.51
CA VAL A 545 7.82 -16.17 10.45
C VAL A 545 7.91 -14.65 10.51
N VAL A 546 6.78 -13.97 10.37
CA VAL A 546 6.68 -12.53 10.68
C VAL A 546 6.37 -12.38 12.17
N THR A 547 6.92 -11.35 12.80
CA THR A 547 6.55 -10.96 14.16
C THR A 547 5.96 -9.55 14.15
N GLN A 548 4.95 -9.33 14.98
CA GLN A 548 4.46 -7.99 15.30
C GLN A 548 4.13 -7.89 16.78
N LEU A 549 5.17 -7.58 17.56
CA LEU A 549 5.14 -7.67 19.03
C LEU A 549 4.83 -6.33 19.70
N SER A 550 4.06 -5.47 19.04
CA SER A 550 3.72 -4.15 19.56
C SER A 550 3.14 -4.24 20.98
N THR A 551 3.58 -3.37 21.88
CA THR A 551 3.02 -3.27 23.24
C THR A 551 1.79 -2.38 23.28
N ARG A 552 1.67 -1.46 22.32
CA ARG A 552 0.53 -0.57 22.14
C ARG A 552 0.30 -0.38 20.64
N GLU A 553 -0.94 -0.54 20.20
CA GLU A 553 -1.25 -0.49 18.78
C GLU A 553 -2.73 -0.21 18.52
N GLY A 554 -3.02 0.54 17.45
CA GLY A 554 -4.39 0.76 17.02
C GLY A 554 -4.99 -0.48 16.37
N PHE A 555 -4.45 -0.86 15.22
CA PHE A 555 -4.85 -2.03 14.46
C PHE A 555 -3.64 -2.76 13.87
N GLU A 556 -2.70 -2.01 13.30
CA GLU A 556 -1.51 -2.49 12.59
C GLU A 556 -1.81 -3.35 11.37
N VAL A 557 -1.67 -2.72 10.21
CA VAL A 557 -1.94 -3.37 8.91
C VAL A 557 -0.85 -4.38 8.54
N LYS A 558 0.36 -4.30 9.09
CA LYS A 558 1.45 -5.26 8.81
C LYS A 558 1.06 -6.71 9.12
N VAL A 559 0.15 -6.90 10.08
CA VAL A 559 -0.43 -8.22 10.39
C VAL A 559 -1.30 -8.72 9.24
N THR A 560 -2.16 -7.87 8.68
CA THR A 560 -2.98 -8.18 7.49
C THR A 560 -2.10 -8.51 6.29
N GLU A 561 -1.04 -7.73 6.07
CA GLU A 561 -0.12 -7.88 4.95
C GLU A 561 0.61 -9.23 5.00
N ALA A 562 1.13 -9.61 6.18
CA ALA A 562 1.80 -10.89 6.38
C ALA A 562 0.87 -12.09 6.13
N ILE A 563 -0.35 -12.03 6.67
CA ILE A 563 -1.37 -13.07 6.47
C ILE A 563 -1.75 -13.17 4.99
N ASN A 564 -1.82 -12.06 4.25
CA ASN A 564 -2.12 -12.07 2.82
C ASN A 564 -1.04 -12.75 1.99
N MET A 565 0.23 -12.47 2.33
CA MET A 565 1.39 -13.14 1.76
C MET A 565 1.53 -14.59 2.22
N ARG A 566 0.59 -15.07 3.04
CA ARG A 566 0.52 -16.43 3.60
C ARG A 566 1.71 -16.79 4.46
N VAL A 567 2.33 -15.80 5.07
CA VAL A 567 3.42 -15.99 6.02
C VAL A 567 2.82 -16.08 7.44
N PRO A 568 3.19 -17.09 8.25
CA PRO A 568 2.82 -17.13 9.67
C PRO A 568 3.19 -15.84 10.35
N ILE A 569 2.32 -15.39 11.26
CA ILE A 569 2.63 -14.29 12.15
C ILE A 569 2.57 -14.69 13.62
N ILE A 570 3.56 -14.28 14.41
CA ILE A 570 3.47 -14.22 15.87
C ILE A 570 3.19 -12.77 16.25
N ALA A 571 2.01 -12.51 16.78
CA ALA A 571 1.58 -11.15 17.10
C ALA A 571 1.21 -11.01 18.58
N SER A 572 1.40 -9.83 19.16
CA SER A 572 0.99 -9.56 20.54
C SER A 572 -0.53 -9.44 20.67
N ASP A 573 -1.04 -9.50 21.91
CA ASP A 573 -2.45 -9.29 22.23
C ASP A 573 -2.89 -7.81 22.27
N ALA A 574 -1.99 -6.88 21.89
CA ALA A 574 -2.18 -5.45 22.01
C ALA A 574 -3.23 -4.88 21.03
N GLY A 575 -4.18 -4.10 21.56
CA GLY A 575 -5.11 -3.29 20.77
C GLY A 575 -5.90 -4.10 19.73
N GLY A 576 -5.89 -3.63 18.48
CA GLY A 576 -6.60 -4.27 17.36
C GLY A 576 -5.84 -5.41 16.67
N ILE A 577 -4.60 -5.73 17.05
CA ILE A 577 -3.79 -6.79 16.42
C ILE A 577 -4.54 -8.15 16.39
N PRO A 578 -5.14 -8.61 17.51
CA PRO A 578 -5.81 -9.92 17.54
C PRO A 578 -7.06 -10.05 16.67
N LEU A 579 -7.61 -8.95 16.15
CA LEU A 579 -8.76 -8.99 15.24
C LEU A 579 -8.41 -9.61 13.88
N GLN A 580 -7.12 -9.73 13.57
CA GLN A 580 -6.62 -10.19 12.27
C GLN A 580 -6.14 -11.66 12.35
N VAL A 581 -5.70 -12.11 13.52
CA VAL A 581 -5.04 -13.41 13.72
C VAL A 581 -6.05 -14.48 14.14
N LYS A 582 -6.08 -15.58 13.39
CA LYS A 582 -6.80 -16.82 13.72
C LYS A 582 -5.80 -17.81 14.30
N ASN A 583 -5.78 -17.92 15.63
CA ASN A 583 -4.76 -18.66 16.37
C ASN A 583 -4.63 -20.13 15.89
N GLY A 584 -3.42 -20.54 15.50
CA GLY A 584 -3.12 -21.86 14.94
C GLY A 584 -3.55 -22.07 13.48
N GLU A 585 -4.23 -21.10 12.86
CA GLU A 585 -4.62 -21.14 11.45
C GLU A 585 -3.73 -20.26 10.57
N ASN A 586 -3.62 -18.95 10.85
CA ASN A 586 -2.76 -18.04 10.08
C ASN A 586 -1.60 -17.44 10.89
N GLY A 587 -1.58 -17.70 12.20
CA GLY A 587 -0.59 -17.18 13.11
C GLY A 587 -0.95 -17.50 14.55
N TRP A 588 -0.29 -16.83 15.49
CA TRP A 588 -0.47 -17.03 16.93
C TRP A 588 -0.47 -15.70 17.66
N ILE A 589 -1.24 -15.65 18.76
CA ILE A 589 -1.26 -14.51 19.68
C ILE A 589 -0.47 -14.85 20.94
N VAL A 590 0.44 -13.95 21.34
CA VAL A 590 1.21 -14.02 22.57
C VAL A 590 0.92 -12.83 23.48
N PRO A 591 1.09 -12.94 24.81
CA PRO A 591 0.96 -11.80 25.71
C PRO A 591 1.97 -10.70 25.35
N SER A 592 1.49 -9.46 25.26
CA SER A 592 2.33 -8.28 25.02
C SER A 592 3.46 -8.19 26.06
N GLY A 593 4.71 -8.05 25.59
CA GLY A 593 5.89 -7.94 26.45
C GLY A 593 6.51 -9.27 26.91
N ASP A 594 5.94 -10.42 26.54
CA ASP A 594 6.45 -11.73 26.97
C ASP A 594 7.43 -12.35 25.96
N SER A 595 8.72 -12.05 26.11
CA SER A 595 9.79 -12.59 25.27
C SER A 595 9.93 -14.11 25.38
N LYS A 596 9.59 -14.71 26.52
CA LYS A 596 9.67 -16.17 26.74
C LYS A 596 8.57 -16.90 26.00
N ALA A 597 7.35 -16.34 25.97
CA ALA A 597 6.27 -16.89 25.17
C ALA A 597 6.62 -16.91 23.67
N VAL A 598 7.20 -15.82 23.16
CA VAL A 598 7.67 -15.72 21.77
C VAL A 598 8.76 -16.75 21.49
N SER A 599 9.80 -16.81 22.34
CA SER A 599 10.91 -17.76 22.17
C SER A 599 10.46 -19.22 22.19
N SER A 600 9.58 -19.57 23.14
CA SER A 600 9.02 -20.92 23.27
C SER A 600 8.22 -21.30 22.03
N LEU A 601 7.40 -20.38 21.53
CA LEU A 601 6.63 -20.59 20.32
C LEU A 601 7.53 -20.74 19.08
N LEU A 602 8.57 -19.92 18.92
CA LEU A 602 9.56 -20.08 17.84
C LEU A 602 10.23 -21.46 17.90
N MET A 603 10.57 -21.95 19.10
CA MET A 603 11.10 -23.31 19.28
C MET A 603 10.07 -24.39 18.90
N ASP A 604 8.80 -24.22 19.27
CA ASP A 604 7.76 -25.18 18.96
C ASP A 604 7.45 -25.21 17.45
N ILE A 605 7.50 -24.07 16.76
CA ILE A 605 7.41 -23.99 15.29
C ILE A 605 8.64 -24.67 14.66
N TYR A 606 9.85 -24.32 15.09
CA TYR A 606 11.10 -24.87 14.54
C TYR A 606 11.21 -26.39 14.70
N THR A 607 10.77 -26.92 15.84
CA THR A 607 10.76 -28.37 16.12
C THR A 607 9.54 -29.09 15.54
N GLY A 608 8.64 -28.36 14.87
CA GLY A 608 7.44 -28.89 14.23
C GLY A 608 6.36 -29.38 15.19
N LYS A 609 6.41 -29.00 16.47
CA LYS A 609 5.33 -29.24 17.44
C LYS A 609 4.12 -28.37 17.13
N GLU A 610 4.37 -27.11 16.77
CA GLU A 610 3.37 -26.19 16.25
C GLU A 610 3.53 -26.08 14.73
N LYS A 611 2.41 -26.14 14.03
CA LYS A 611 2.35 -25.99 12.57
C LYS A 611 1.11 -25.19 12.21
N ILE A 612 1.24 -24.29 11.25
CA ILE A 612 0.09 -23.66 10.61
C ILE A 612 -0.83 -24.75 10.03
N LYS A 613 -2.13 -24.63 10.29
CA LYS A 613 -3.17 -25.51 9.71
C LYS A 613 -3.76 -25.01 8.39
N ARG A 614 -3.29 -23.87 7.88
CA ARG A 614 -3.64 -23.33 6.57
C ARG A 614 -3.14 -24.28 5.48
N ASP A 615 -4.05 -24.68 4.59
CA ASP A 615 -3.70 -25.51 3.44
C ASP A 615 -2.94 -24.69 2.40
N ILE A 616 -1.62 -24.62 2.58
CA ILE A 616 -0.68 -24.04 1.60
C ILE A 616 -0.34 -25.10 0.51
N SER A 617 -0.76 -26.36 0.70
CA SER A 617 -0.44 -27.51 -0.17
C SER A 617 -1.34 -27.65 -1.39
N SER A 618 -2.54 -27.07 -1.36
CA SER A 618 -3.41 -26.98 -2.55
C SER A 618 -2.74 -26.22 -3.70
N ASP A 619 -1.80 -25.33 -3.39
CA ASP A 619 -0.94 -24.61 -4.35
C ASP A 619 0.31 -25.41 -4.78
N GLN A 620 0.67 -26.50 -4.07
CA GLN A 620 1.82 -27.37 -4.40
C GLN A 620 1.50 -28.50 -5.39
N LYS A 621 0.21 -28.82 -5.63
CA LYS A 621 -0.18 -29.99 -6.45
C LYS A 621 -0.05 -29.80 -7.97
N LEU A 622 0.40 -28.64 -8.46
CA LEU A 622 0.39 -28.34 -9.89
C LEU A 622 1.76 -28.34 -10.59
N ASP A 623 2.89 -28.52 -9.87
CA ASP A 623 4.23 -28.56 -10.51
C ASP A 623 5.07 -29.82 -10.18
N ASN A 624 4.55 -30.77 -9.40
CA ASN A 624 5.33 -31.97 -9.03
C ASN A 624 4.98 -33.21 -9.88
N LYS A 625 5.56 -33.29 -11.08
CA LYS A 625 5.78 -34.60 -11.73
C LYS A 625 7.25 -35.04 -11.76
N ASP A 626 8.20 -34.12 -11.62
CA ASP A 626 9.62 -34.46 -11.87
C ASP A 626 10.53 -34.44 -10.63
N ASN A 627 10.10 -33.95 -9.46
CA ASN A 627 10.93 -33.91 -8.23
C ASN A 627 10.35 -34.65 -7.02
N ALA A 628 9.36 -35.54 -7.21
CA ALA A 628 8.73 -36.30 -6.13
C ALA A 628 9.63 -37.37 -5.45
N GLU A 629 10.92 -37.46 -5.80
CA GLU A 629 11.85 -38.45 -5.23
C GLU A 629 12.75 -37.90 -4.10
N SER A 630 12.91 -36.58 -3.93
CA SER A 630 13.73 -36.03 -2.84
C SER A 630 12.98 -35.80 -1.52
N ASP A 631 11.65 -35.65 -1.54
CA ASP A 631 10.84 -35.37 -0.33
C ASP A 631 10.56 -36.59 0.56
N LYS A 632 11.05 -37.78 0.20
CA LYS A 632 10.76 -39.03 0.94
C LYS A 632 11.78 -39.41 2.01
N GLN A 633 12.78 -38.58 2.31
CA GLN A 633 13.88 -39.02 3.20
C GLN A 633 14.07 -38.29 4.54
N ASP A 634 13.34 -37.23 4.88
CA ASP A 634 13.35 -36.73 6.27
C ASP A 634 11.98 -36.16 6.68
N GLY A 635 11.23 -36.95 7.44
CA GLY A 635 9.89 -36.60 7.91
C GLY A 635 9.83 -35.68 9.12
N SER A 636 10.84 -34.83 9.40
CA SER A 636 10.92 -34.15 10.70
C SER A 636 11.49 -32.72 10.78
N LYS A 637 11.76 -32.01 9.67
CA LYS A 637 12.14 -30.59 9.76
C LYS A 637 11.30 -29.76 8.80
N SER A 638 10.56 -28.77 9.33
CA SER A 638 10.02 -27.72 8.47
C SER A 638 11.21 -26.93 7.94
N ASP A 639 11.61 -27.20 6.70
CA ASP A 639 12.61 -26.36 6.02
C ASP A 639 12.09 -24.92 6.03
N PRO A 640 12.74 -23.98 6.75
CA PRO A 640 12.31 -22.60 6.82
C PRO A 640 12.20 -21.93 5.45
N ASN A 641 12.97 -22.41 4.47
CA ASN A 641 12.96 -21.91 3.11
C ASN A 641 11.80 -22.46 2.27
N ALA A 642 11.30 -23.67 2.57
CA ALA A 642 10.29 -24.31 1.73
C ALA A 642 8.96 -23.54 1.67
N PHE A 643 8.55 -22.87 2.76
CA PHE A 643 7.33 -22.05 2.76
C PHE A 643 7.54 -20.72 2.03
N ALA A 644 8.64 -20.01 2.33
CA ALA A 644 8.97 -18.74 1.71
C ALA A 644 9.24 -18.87 0.20
N GLU A 645 10.04 -19.86 -0.21
CA GLU A 645 10.41 -20.04 -1.61
C GLU A 645 9.27 -20.56 -2.48
N ALA A 646 8.34 -21.36 -1.93
CA ALA A 646 7.18 -21.82 -2.68
C ALA A 646 6.25 -20.68 -3.13
N PHE A 647 6.32 -19.51 -2.50
CA PHE A 647 5.57 -18.31 -2.91
C PHE A 647 6.30 -17.50 -3.98
N VAL A 648 7.63 -17.47 -3.89
CA VAL A 648 8.52 -16.68 -4.76
C VAL A 648 8.68 -17.30 -6.14
N ARG A 649 8.52 -18.63 -6.25
CA ARG A 649 8.92 -19.43 -7.42
C ARG A 649 7.98 -19.43 -8.62
N ASP A 650 6.82 -18.76 -8.58
CA ASP A 650 5.82 -19.00 -9.63
C ASP A 650 5.06 -17.75 -10.11
N PHE A 651 5.50 -17.21 -11.23
CA PHE A 651 4.80 -16.16 -11.99
C PHE A 651 3.54 -16.69 -12.70
N LYS A 652 3.31 -18.01 -12.75
CA LYS A 652 2.10 -18.63 -13.34
C LYS A 652 0.85 -18.45 -12.48
N ARG A 653 1.01 -18.02 -11.22
CA ARG A 653 -0.10 -18.02 -10.26
C ARG A 653 -1.05 -16.85 -10.56
N PRO A 654 -2.34 -17.12 -10.82
CA PRO A 654 -3.32 -16.05 -10.82
C PRO A 654 -3.28 -15.35 -9.46
N MET A 655 -3.56 -14.05 -9.46
CA MET A 655 -3.72 -13.31 -8.21
C MET A 655 -4.72 -14.05 -7.33
N ILE A 656 -4.30 -14.36 -6.11
CA ILE A 656 -5.15 -15.04 -5.15
C ILE A 656 -6.10 -13.99 -4.59
N PRO A 657 -7.42 -14.16 -4.72
CA PRO A 657 -8.37 -13.26 -4.08
C PRO A 657 -8.13 -13.24 -2.57
N ILE A 658 -8.30 -12.08 -1.94
CA ILE A 658 -8.09 -11.92 -0.50
C ILE A 658 -8.87 -12.97 0.31
N LYS A 659 -10.11 -13.26 -0.09
CA LYS A 659 -10.98 -14.25 0.59
C LYS A 659 -10.91 -15.65 -0.03
N ALA A 660 -9.78 -16.03 -0.63
CA ALA A 660 -9.63 -17.33 -1.30
C ALA A 660 -9.58 -18.52 -0.32
N ASP A 661 -9.19 -18.31 0.94
CA ASP A 661 -9.16 -19.37 1.96
C ASP A 661 -9.75 -18.92 3.30
N LYS A 662 -10.04 -19.90 4.18
CA LYS A 662 -10.65 -19.64 5.50
C LYS A 662 -9.73 -18.95 6.49
N ALA A 663 -8.41 -19.05 6.30
CA ALA A 663 -7.39 -18.49 7.18
C ALA A 663 -7.04 -17.03 6.80
N SER A 664 -7.59 -16.53 5.69
CA SER A 664 -7.36 -15.18 5.21
C SER A 664 -7.98 -14.13 6.13
N THR A 665 -7.51 -12.89 5.98
CA THR A 665 -8.12 -11.74 6.67
C THR A 665 -9.44 -11.34 6.01
N SER A 666 -10.22 -10.53 6.72
CA SER A 666 -11.44 -9.96 6.18
C SER A 666 -11.13 -9.00 5.03
N GLU A 667 -11.95 -9.02 3.98
CA GLU A 667 -11.85 -8.10 2.84
C GLU A 667 -12.05 -6.62 3.23
N ASP A 668 -12.53 -6.35 4.45
CA ASP A 668 -12.68 -5.00 4.97
C ASP A 668 -11.34 -4.31 5.30
N PHE A 669 -10.25 -5.08 5.44
CA PHE A 669 -8.90 -4.55 5.64
C PHE A 669 -8.21 -4.18 4.32
N TRP A 670 -8.94 -4.22 3.19
CA TRP A 670 -8.38 -4.02 1.85
C TRP A 670 -9.10 -2.93 1.06
N THR A 671 -8.42 -2.35 0.07
CA THR A 671 -8.89 -1.17 -0.69
C THR A 671 -10.33 -1.26 -1.19
N VAL A 672 -10.75 -2.38 -1.81
CA VAL A 672 -12.12 -2.52 -2.33
C VAL A 672 -13.15 -2.52 -1.21
N GLY A 673 -12.88 -3.24 -0.12
CA GLY A 673 -13.77 -3.24 1.05
C GLY A 673 -13.83 -1.88 1.73
N ASN A 674 -12.69 -1.22 1.89
CA ASN A 674 -12.59 0.14 2.42
C ASN A 674 -13.38 1.15 1.59
N ALA A 675 -13.19 1.13 0.27
CA ALA A 675 -13.91 1.97 -0.69
C ALA A 675 -15.43 1.75 -0.62
N THR A 676 -15.85 0.49 -0.52
CA THR A 676 -17.27 0.12 -0.39
C THR A 676 -17.87 0.64 0.90
N LYS A 677 -17.17 0.51 2.03
CA LYS A 677 -17.59 1.07 3.33
C LYS A 677 -17.77 2.58 3.26
N TRP A 678 -16.77 3.30 2.73
CA TRP A 678 -16.81 4.75 2.62
C TRP A 678 -17.97 5.24 1.76
N MET A 679 -18.25 4.58 0.63
CA MET A 679 -19.42 4.91 -0.19
C MET A 679 -20.73 4.69 0.56
N LEU A 680 -20.89 3.54 1.23
CA LEU A 680 -22.09 3.29 2.01
C LEU A 680 -22.29 4.33 3.13
N LEU A 681 -21.22 4.67 3.85
CA LEU A 681 -21.25 5.71 4.87
C LEU A 681 -21.64 7.06 4.29
N THR A 682 -21.02 7.45 3.18
CA THR A 682 -21.33 8.70 2.47
C THR A 682 -22.80 8.75 2.09
N SER A 683 -23.32 7.66 1.51
CA SER A 683 -24.73 7.55 1.14
C SER A 683 -25.66 7.77 2.33
N ARG A 684 -25.32 7.23 3.52
CA ARG A 684 -26.15 7.35 4.73
C ARG A 684 -26.02 8.70 5.43
N VAL A 685 -24.81 9.27 5.50
CA VAL A 685 -24.58 10.59 6.10
C VAL A 685 -25.27 11.69 5.29
N LEU A 686 -25.20 11.60 3.96
CA LEU A 686 -25.86 12.55 3.06
C LEU A 686 -27.36 12.26 2.88
N GLY A 687 -27.84 11.08 3.29
CA GLY A 687 -29.23 10.68 3.11
C GLY A 687 -29.62 10.48 1.65
N LEU A 688 -28.70 9.97 0.83
CA LEU A 688 -28.94 9.73 -0.60
C LEU A 688 -30.04 8.68 -0.81
N GLY A 689 -31.03 9.02 -1.64
CA GLY A 689 -32.15 8.15 -1.99
C GLY A 689 -31.81 7.20 -3.13
N ILE A 690 -32.48 6.04 -3.19
CA ILE A 690 -32.29 5.10 -4.30
C ILE A 690 -33.18 5.52 -5.47
N ASP A 691 -32.57 6.02 -6.55
CA ASP A 691 -33.30 6.51 -7.73
C ASP A 691 -34.08 5.41 -8.45
N ALA A 692 -35.24 5.78 -9.00
CA ALA A 692 -36.14 4.83 -9.64
C ALA A 692 -35.80 4.52 -11.12
N GLY A 693 -34.82 5.19 -11.73
CA GLY A 693 -34.75 5.35 -13.19
C GLY A 693 -33.41 5.19 -13.93
N GLN A 694 -32.33 4.70 -13.30
CA GLN A 694 -31.06 4.46 -14.02
C GLN A 694 -30.64 2.98 -14.01
N ASP A 695 -29.94 2.58 -15.09
CA ASP A 695 -29.62 1.25 -15.64
C ASP A 695 -29.14 0.11 -14.71
N GLY A 696 -29.09 0.30 -13.40
CA GLY A 696 -28.97 -0.80 -12.45
C GLY A 696 -30.28 -1.59 -12.43
N GLY A 697 -30.41 -2.62 -13.27
CA GLY A 697 -31.59 -3.50 -13.31
C GLY A 697 -32.05 -3.93 -11.91
N LYS A 698 -33.27 -4.47 -11.77
CA LYS A 698 -33.92 -4.79 -10.47
C LYS A 698 -33.00 -5.35 -9.36
N GLY A 699 -31.95 -6.10 -9.71
CA GLY A 699 -30.91 -6.58 -8.79
C GLY A 699 -30.08 -5.49 -8.08
N THR A 700 -29.61 -4.45 -8.76
CA THR A 700 -28.79 -3.37 -8.16
C THR A 700 -29.59 -2.61 -7.11
N ARG A 701 -30.85 -2.30 -7.39
CA ARG A 701 -31.75 -1.64 -6.43
C ARG A 701 -31.96 -2.48 -5.16
N ALA A 702 -32.22 -3.78 -5.32
CA ALA A 702 -32.40 -4.68 -4.19
C ALA A 702 -31.13 -4.75 -3.32
N LEU A 703 -29.96 -4.80 -3.96
CA LEU A 703 -28.67 -4.81 -3.27
C LEU A 703 -28.42 -3.53 -2.46
N LEU A 704 -28.69 -2.35 -3.03
CA LEU A 704 -28.58 -1.08 -2.31
C LEU A 704 -29.55 -1.01 -1.11
N GLN A 705 -30.77 -1.52 -1.27
CA GLN A 705 -31.76 -1.59 -0.18
C GLN A 705 -31.33 -2.54 0.94
N GLU A 706 -30.74 -3.69 0.59
CA GLU A 706 -30.20 -4.67 1.54
C GLU A 706 -29.07 -4.06 2.38
N MET A 707 -28.13 -3.35 1.75
CA MET A 707 -27.08 -2.58 2.44
C MET A 707 -27.63 -1.38 3.22
N GLY A 708 -28.94 -1.09 3.11
CA GLY A 708 -29.60 -0.01 3.81
C GLY A 708 -29.20 1.39 3.33
N VAL A 709 -28.94 1.55 2.03
CA VAL A 709 -28.87 2.88 1.40
C VAL A 709 -30.22 3.59 1.58
N GLY A 710 -30.19 4.89 1.87
CA GLY A 710 -31.37 5.69 2.21
C GLY A 710 -31.88 5.53 3.66
N LYS A 711 -31.26 4.68 4.48
CA LYS A 711 -31.50 4.66 5.93
C LYS A 711 -30.59 5.67 6.62
N ALA A 712 -31.15 6.46 7.54
CA ALA A 712 -30.36 7.35 8.37
C ALA A 712 -29.41 6.56 9.29
N LEU A 713 -28.29 7.18 9.66
CA LEU A 713 -27.43 6.65 10.71
C LEU A 713 -28.16 6.68 12.06
N GLU A 714 -28.26 5.52 12.72
CA GLU A 714 -28.76 5.46 14.09
C GLU A 714 -27.63 5.89 15.06
N ARG A 715 -27.99 6.43 16.25
CA ARG A 715 -27.05 6.69 17.35
C ARG A 715 -26.64 5.40 18.06
N LYS A 716 -26.32 4.35 17.30
CA LYS A 716 -25.88 3.06 17.84
C LYS A 716 -24.47 2.78 17.36
N GLU A 717 -23.71 2.15 18.23
CA GLU A 717 -22.42 1.56 17.90
C GLU A 717 -22.65 0.41 16.91
N GLU A 718 -22.22 0.59 15.66
CA GLU A 718 -22.29 -0.45 14.64
C GLU A 718 -20.95 -0.61 13.91
N ASN A 719 -20.63 -1.86 13.51
CA ASN A 719 -19.52 -2.13 12.61
C ASN A 719 -19.99 -1.93 11.17
N VAL A 720 -19.35 -1.02 10.44
CA VAL A 720 -19.74 -0.63 9.07
C VAL A 720 -19.70 -1.83 8.12
N TRP A 721 -18.76 -2.75 8.30
CA TRP A 721 -18.62 -3.90 7.43
C TRP A 721 -19.77 -4.89 7.54
N LYS A 722 -20.29 -5.08 8.76
CA LYS A 722 -21.50 -5.88 8.98
C LYS A 722 -22.69 -5.34 8.20
N ILE A 723 -22.74 -4.02 8.01
CA ILE A 723 -23.78 -3.35 7.22
C ILE A 723 -23.62 -3.63 5.71
N VAL A 724 -22.38 -3.62 5.22
CA VAL A 724 -22.06 -3.89 3.80
C VAL A 724 -22.31 -5.36 3.46
N MET A 725 -21.75 -6.28 4.25
CA MET A 725 -21.70 -7.71 3.92
C MET A 725 -22.93 -8.49 4.39
N GLY A 726 -23.68 -8.01 5.37
CA GLY A 726 -24.89 -8.69 5.86
C GLY A 726 -24.60 -10.14 6.27
N GLY A 727 -25.23 -11.10 5.58
CA GLY A 727 -25.06 -12.54 5.83
C GLY A 727 -23.78 -13.17 5.25
N ASP A 728 -23.01 -12.43 4.43
CA ASP A 728 -21.79 -12.93 3.78
C ASP A 728 -20.53 -12.78 4.66
N LEU A 729 -20.70 -12.21 5.86
CA LEU A 729 -19.65 -12.01 6.85
C LEU A 729 -19.30 -13.35 7.51
N VAL A 730 -18.02 -13.72 7.54
CA VAL A 730 -17.60 -14.93 8.27
C VAL A 730 -17.67 -14.65 9.77
N GLU A 731 -18.02 -15.67 10.56
CA GLU A 731 -18.04 -15.56 12.02
C GLU A 731 -16.68 -15.08 12.55
N GLY A 732 -16.69 -14.01 13.35
CA GLY A 732 -15.50 -13.34 13.86
C GLY A 732 -14.99 -12.17 13.00
N GLU A 733 -15.32 -12.09 11.70
CA GLU A 733 -14.98 -10.92 10.88
C GLU A 733 -15.79 -9.69 11.35
N GLY A 734 -15.13 -8.54 11.50
CA GLY A 734 -15.79 -7.31 11.92
C GLY A 734 -16.33 -7.32 13.36
N ALA A 735 -15.86 -8.23 14.22
CA ALA A 735 -16.14 -8.16 15.65
C ALA A 735 -15.57 -6.85 16.23
N ILE A 736 -16.38 -6.18 17.07
CA ILE A 736 -15.89 -5.05 17.87
C ILE A 736 -15.29 -5.66 19.14
N ARG A 737 -14.03 -5.35 19.44
CA ARG A 737 -13.36 -5.86 20.64
C ARG A 737 -13.68 -4.99 21.84
N GLU A 738 -13.94 -5.64 22.96
CA GLU A 738 -13.78 -5.11 24.31
C GLU A 738 -12.51 -5.77 24.88
N HIS A 739 -11.58 -5.02 25.42
CA HIS A 739 -10.39 -5.61 26.04
C HIS A 739 -10.83 -6.39 27.28
N GLN A 740 -10.42 -7.66 27.39
CA GLN A 740 -10.59 -8.45 28.62
C GLN A 740 -9.61 -8.00 29.69
#